data_AF-A0A1G6ZK67-F1
#
_entry.id   AF-A0A1G6ZK67-F1
#
_cell.length_a   1.000
_cell.length_b   1.000
_cell.length_c   1.000
_cell.angle_alpha   90.00
_cell.angle_beta   90.00
_cell.angle_gamma   90.00
#
_symmetry.space_group_name_H-M   'P 1'
#
loop_
_entity.id
_entity.type
_entity.pdbx_description
1 polymer ?
#
loop_
_entity_poly.entity_id
_entity_poly.type
_entity_poly.pdbx_seq_one_letter_code
_entity_poly.pdbx_strand_id
1 'polypeptide(L)'
;MLKLTGDPNDTSRNHNLLFKGASIAVLNEVLIAQYAAAATFTEGVNDILPVHLMVDSGVFTNKRTLTAFPDVIVNQQADGLVLSCDCQSGPNTLCEHQAQVLTAIIKREELRVFYDQALRHEKIKKIATDYGLENEKDLDAYFSVSYSANKIQILPVSHAILPVTKDSLAHLHTNLLPQPASIKETGRVNVVIRQHRYYKYLNIELYTSQLTLEGKLKNPLKQLSPLDFVWETEDHEQLKFFTGIQKFQNRLDSKLSDADLTALKAIVRNPLGYDFYYHNQELGEKVTAGTLIPVSAVPLPGELKLTVNAVSNFVEINGFIQLAGAQLKLQELRTRFTYFISDGELLYLPPNLQVLNLISLFAGKEAIAVHATKFGEFKTRILSPLEDHIAVNYKYIPKATPQQLEKQGFTADTERIIYLSDFGTHVMLIPVMRYGEVEISVLTKRQIYSADTKGHEFLVQRDEAAELNFTTLLIRQHAWFEEQLENGLHYFYLHKRHFLNEDWFLDVFEQWQDQGITILGFNELEGNKLNPNKVKITIQVLSGINWFNALVDARFGRKRAALKQIYRAVKNKSRYVQLDDGTQGILPAEWLAKFETYFNAGEIAAGDTLAIPKVNYTVIEELFEAAMLDEKVSDEISVYRQRLADFATIRPVAVPEELTGTLRPYQQQGLNWLNFLDDFNFGGCLADDMGLGKSIQVIAFILSQRRKTTRNTNLVVVPTSLIFNWEQELRKFAPSIRVLTIYGGDRVKNTAGFDAHEVILTSYGTLLQDINFLKDFAFNYVFLDESQQIKNPESQRYKAARLLQSRNRIVITGTPIENNTFDLYGQLSFACPGLLGSKNYFKAIYSSPIDKFKSSKRAAELQQKIAPFILRRTKEQVATELPEKTEMILHCGMGAEQRRIYDAYETEFRDYISALNGDVLKKSAMNVLKGLTKLRQICDSPSLIKGDKLPGDASAKIAVLLEQLEEKSPRHKILVFSQFVGMLDLIGQELVKRNIGHCRLTGQTRNRPQVIQEFQTDNSKRVFLISLKAGGTGLNLTEADYVYLVDPWWNPAVENQAIDRCHRIGQDKPVIAIRLICPGTVEEKIQLLQEDKKTLAGQLIHTDAGRLGTFSKEALLDLFAPANVDGNF
;
A
#
# COMPACT_ATOMS: atom_id res chain seq x y z
N MET A 1 91.16 -26.57 -36.02
CA MET A 1 91.31 -28.03 -35.81
C MET A 1 90.47 -28.41 -34.62
N LEU A 2 89.40 -29.16 -34.86
CA LEU A 2 88.56 -29.68 -33.78
C LEU A 2 89.39 -30.68 -32.97
N LYS A 3 89.37 -30.56 -31.64
CA LYS A 3 90.06 -31.49 -30.73
C LYS A 3 89.00 -32.22 -29.93
N LEU A 4 88.90 -33.52 -30.14
CA LEU A 4 88.18 -34.42 -29.25
C LEU A 4 89.11 -34.77 -28.10
N THR A 5 88.72 -34.40 -26.89
CA THR A 5 89.46 -34.75 -25.68
C THR A 5 88.53 -35.51 -24.75
N GLY A 6 88.94 -36.68 -24.30
CA GLY A 6 88.37 -37.34 -23.14
C GLY A 6 88.61 -36.46 -21.91
N ASP A 7 87.62 -36.40 -21.03
CA ASP A 7 87.69 -35.57 -19.83
C ASP A 7 88.80 -36.09 -18.90
N PRO A 8 89.91 -35.35 -18.69
CA PRO A 8 91.05 -35.82 -17.90
C PRO A 8 90.75 -35.98 -16.40
N ASN A 9 89.60 -35.48 -15.92
CA ASN A 9 89.21 -35.47 -14.51
C ASN A 9 88.06 -36.45 -14.19
N ASP A 10 87.69 -37.33 -15.11
CA ASP A 10 86.58 -38.26 -14.89
C ASP A 10 87.00 -39.53 -14.14
N THR A 11 86.46 -39.68 -12.93
CA THR A 11 86.62 -40.87 -12.06
C THR A 11 85.37 -41.76 -12.04
N SER A 12 84.39 -41.46 -12.90
CA SER A 12 83.16 -42.23 -13.07
C SER A 12 83.32 -43.34 -14.12
N ARG A 13 82.47 -44.37 -14.07
CA ARG A 13 82.48 -45.51 -15.02
C ARG A 13 82.00 -45.14 -16.44
N ASN A 14 81.78 -43.86 -16.73
CA ASN A 14 81.12 -43.37 -17.93
C ASN A 14 82.11 -42.81 -18.95
N HIS A 15 81.79 -42.95 -20.23
CA HIS A 15 82.55 -42.43 -21.36
C HIS A 15 82.13 -40.99 -21.67
N ASN A 16 82.82 -40.03 -21.08
CA ASN A 16 82.59 -38.60 -21.28
C ASN A 16 83.60 -38.00 -22.27
N LEU A 17 83.09 -37.30 -23.28
CA LEU A 17 83.87 -36.66 -24.33
C LEU A 17 83.47 -35.21 -24.49
N LEU A 18 84.49 -34.36 -24.66
CA LEU A 18 84.31 -32.97 -25.03
C LEU A 18 84.83 -32.73 -26.44
N PHE A 19 83.93 -32.32 -27.32
CA PHE A 19 84.22 -31.87 -28.68
C PHE A 19 84.42 -30.36 -28.68
N LYS A 20 85.65 -29.92 -28.34
CA LYS A 20 85.95 -28.48 -28.22
C LYS A 20 85.78 -27.77 -29.56
N GLY A 21 84.98 -26.71 -29.57
CA GLY A 21 84.71 -25.87 -30.73
C GLY A 21 83.80 -26.48 -31.81
N ALA A 22 83.11 -27.59 -31.54
CA ALA A 22 82.06 -28.11 -32.41
C ALA A 22 80.66 -27.77 -31.88
N SER A 23 79.74 -27.46 -32.80
CA SER A 23 78.29 -27.46 -32.58
C SER A 23 77.64 -28.50 -33.49
N ILE A 24 76.44 -28.97 -33.15
CA ILE A 24 75.68 -29.92 -33.97
C ILE A 24 75.42 -29.36 -35.37
N ALA A 25 75.26 -28.05 -35.52
CA ALA A 25 75.09 -27.40 -36.83
C ALA A 25 76.30 -27.57 -37.76
N VAL A 26 77.52 -27.70 -37.21
CA VAL A 26 78.79 -27.83 -37.96
C VAL A 26 79.23 -29.29 -38.12
N LEU A 27 78.70 -30.22 -37.30
CA LEU A 27 79.00 -31.64 -37.41
C LEU A 27 78.41 -32.25 -38.70
N ASN A 28 79.16 -33.16 -39.31
CA ASN A 28 78.71 -33.98 -40.44
C ASN A 28 79.16 -35.44 -40.25
N GLU A 29 78.62 -36.35 -41.06
CA GLU A 29 78.92 -37.79 -40.95
C GLU A 29 80.40 -38.10 -41.10
N VAL A 30 81.12 -37.35 -41.94
CA VAL A 30 82.56 -37.54 -42.17
C VAL A 30 83.36 -37.23 -40.90
N LEU A 31 83.01 -36.13 -40.20
CA LEU A 31 83.63 -35.75 -38.93
C LEU A 31 83.30 -36.76 -37.82
N ILE A 32 82.07 -37.24 -37.72
CA ILE A 32 81.71 -38.26 -36.73
C ILE A 32 82.49 -39.55 -36.99
N ALA A 33 82.54 -40.00 -38.25
CA ALA A 33 83.27 -41.20 -38.64
C ALA A 33 84.78 -41.08 -38.39
N GLN A 34 85.36 -39.88 -38.52
CA GLN A 34 86.79 -39.64 -38.25
C GLN A 34 87.17 -39.89 -36.79
N TYR A 35 86.24 -39.69 -35.85
CA TYR A 35 86.50 -39.85 -34.41
C TYR A 35 85.89 -41.13 -33.82
N ALA A 36 85.18 -41.95 -34.59
CA ALA A 36 84.61 -43.22 -34.13
C ALA A 36 85.59 -44.38 -34.30
N ALA A 37 85.68 -45.27 -33.31
CA ALA A 37 86.54 -46.45 -33.36
C ALA A 37 85.87 -47.60 -34.16
N ALA A 38 86.38 -47.86 -35.37
CA ALA A 38 85.96 -48.92 -36.32
C ALA A 38 84.60 -48.72 -37.01
N ALA A 39 84.48 -49.28 -38.22
CA ALA A 39 83.37 -49.12 -39.17
C ALA A 39 82.00 -49.33 -38.52
N THR A 40 81.43 -48.23 -38.02
CA THR A 40 80.16 -48.22 -37.32
C THR A 40 79.08 -48.16 -38.39
N PHE A 41 78.35 -49.26 -38.54
CA PHE A 41 77.24 -49.37 -39.48
C PHE A 41 76.19 -48.31 -39.13
N THR A 42 75.83 -47.47 -40.11
CA THR A 42 74.79 -46.43 -40.00
C THR A 42 73.37 -47.02 -40.07
N GLU A 43 73.19 -48.25 -39.56
CA GLU A 43 71.88 -48.90 -39.44
C GLU A 43 71.30 -48.62 -38.05
N GLY A 44 70.00 -48.31 -37.96
CA GLY A 44 69.30 -48.04 -36.68
C GLY A 44 69.18 -46.57 -36.27
N VAL A 45 69.59 -45.61 -37.11
CA VAL A 45 69.51 -44.16 -36.81
C VAL A 45 68.07 -43.67 -36.53
N ASN A 46 67.07 -44.28 -37.20
CA ASN A 46 65.66 -43.98 -36.97
C ASN A 46 65.10 -44.57 -35.65
N ASP A 47 65.82 -45.51 -35.04
CA ASP A 47 65.40 -46.16 -33.79
C ASP A 47 65.90 -45.44 -32.53
N ILE A 48 66.72 -44.39 -32.70
CA ILE A 48 67.10 -43.46 -31.64
C ILE A 48 65.88 -42.62 -31.25
N LEU A 49 65.55 -42.61 -29.95
CA LEU A 49 64.42 -41.88 -29.39
C LEU A 49 64.93 -40.88 -28.34
N PRO A 50 64.50 -39.61 -28.40
CA PRO A 50 64.75 -38.67 -27.31
C PRO A 50 63.88 -39.05 -26.10
N VAL A 51 64.52 -39.25 -24.95
CA VAL A 51 63.84 -39.39 -23.65
C VAL A 51 63.46 -38.01 -23.11
N HIS A 52 64.42 -37.07 -23.18
CA HIS A 52 64.23 -35.66 -22.88
C HIS A 52 64.92 -34.82 -23.94
N LEU A 53 64.24 -33.77 -24.42
CA LEU A 53 64.78 -32.88 -25.45
C LEU A 53 64.38 -31.45 -25.13
N MET A 54 65.39 -30.60 -24.95
CA MET A 54 65.28 -29.17 -24.75
C MET A 54 66.22 -28.47 -25.74
N VAL A 55 66.07 -27.15 -25.86
CA VAL A 55 67.02 -26.35 -26.64
C VAL A 55 68.43 -26.57 -26.11
N ASP A 56 69.34 -26.97 -27.01
CA ASP A 56 70.75 -27.26 -26.79
C ASP A 56 71.08 -28.43 -25.84
N SER A 57 70.08 -29.22 -25.41
CA SER A 57 70.28 -30.34 -24.47
C SER A 57 69.31 -31.49 -24.70
N GLY A 58 69.80 -32.73 -24.63
CA GLY A 58 68.92 -33.89 -24.74
C GLY A 58 69.55 -35.21 -24.34
N VAL A 59 68.68 -36.14 -23.97
CA VAL A 59 69.00 -37.50 -23.55
C VAL A 59 68.36 -38.46 -24.56
N PHE A 60 69.16 -39.37 -25.11
CA PHE A 60 68.74 -40.25 -26.19
C PHE A 60 68.98 -41.72 -25.83
N THR A 61 68.08 -42.58 -26.26
CA THR A 61 68.14 -44.02 -26.05
C THR A 61 67.73 -44.76 -27.33
N ASN A 62 67.99 -46.06 -27.41
CA ASN A 62 67.57 -46.91 -28.53
C ASN A 62 66.65 -48.03 -28.01
N LYS A 63 65.42 -48.14 -28.55
CA LYS A 63 64.42 -49.12 -28.08
C LYS A 63 64.47 -50.48 -28.78
N ARG A 64 65.24 -50.67 -29.86
CA ARG A 64 65.15 -51.87 -30.72
C ARG A 64 66.31 -52.85 -30.60
N THR A 65 67.28 -52.63 -29.74
CA THR A 65 68.40 -53.57 -29.55
C THR A 65 68.07 -54.66 -28.52
N LEU A 66 68.44 -55.91 -28.81
CA LEU A 66 68.31 -57.08 -27.91
C LEU A 66 69.26 -56.99 -26.69
N THR A 67 70.21 -56.06 -26.70
CA THR A 67 71.12 -55.71 -25.61
C THR A 67 70.78 -54.30 -25.09
N ALA A 68 71.04 -54.05 -23.79
CA ALA A 68 70.76 -52.76 -23.15
C ALA A 68 71.60 -51.62 -23.77
N PHE A 69 70.94 -50.67 -24.44
CA PHE A 69 71.56 -49.46 -25.00
C PHE A 69 71.64 -48.38 -23.90
N PRO A 70 72.83 -47.83 -23.59
CA PRO A 70 72.97 -46.82 -22.53
C PRO A 70 72.40 -45.47 -22.97
N ASP A 71 71.90 -44.70 -22.01
CA ASP A 71 71.45 -43.33 -22.29
C ASP A 71 72.64 -42.46 -22.68
N VAL A 72 72.50 -41.80 -23.84
CA VAL A 72 73.51 -40.87 -24.35
C VAL A 72 73.02 -39.46 -24.13
N ILE A 73 73.79 -38.68 -23.39
CA ILE A 73 73.49 -37.27 -23.13
C ILE A 73 74.30 -36.42 -24.10
N VAL A 74 73.60 -35.50 -24.78
CA VAL A 74 74.20 -34.54 -25.71
C VAL A 74 73.85 -33.14 -25.24
N ASN A 75 74.88 -32.38 -24.84
CA ASN A 75 74.73 -31.00 -24.39
C ASN A 75 75.63 -30.08 -25.22
N GLN A 76 75.02 -29.12 -25.89
CA GLN A 76 75.72 -28.10 -26.68
C GLN A 76 75.94 -26.86 -25.81
N GLN A 77 77.21 -26.49 -25.62
CA GLN A 77 77.62 -25.30 -24.87
C GLN A 77 78.36 -24.32 -25.80
N ALA A 78 78.57 -23.09 -25.35
CA ALA A 78 79.19 -22.05 -26.17
C ALA A 78 80.63 -22.39 -26.63
N ASP A 79 81.34 -23.24 -25.91
CA ASP A 79 82.74 -23.63 -26.12
C ASP A 79 82.91 -25.05 -26.70
N GLY A 80 81.84 -25.82 -26.91
CA GLY A 80 81.87 -27.12 -27.57
C GLY A 80 80.67 -28.02 -27.28
N LEU A 81 80.74 -29.26 -27.78
CA LEU A 81 79.71 -30.28 -27.59
C LEU A 81 80.17 -31.31 -26.54
N VAL A 82 79.41 -31.45 -25.46
CA VAL A 82 79.65 -32.41 -24.37
C VAL A 82 78.80 -33.65 -24.62
N LEU A 83 79.45 -34.82 -24.61
CA LEU A 83 78.83 -36.12 -24.82
C LEU A 83 79.12 -37.02 -23.63
N SER A 84 78.09 -37.71 -23.15
CA SER A 84 78.20 -38.66 -22.05
C SER A 84 77.50 -39.97 -22.44
N CYS A 85 78.12 -41.10 -22.12
CA CYS A 85 77.56 -42.43 -22.35
C CYS A 85 78.09 -43.43 -21.32
N ASP A 86 77.26 -44.29 -20.75
CA ASP A 86 77.67 -45.26 -19.71
C ASP A 86 78.50 -46.47 -20.21
N CYS A 87 79.04 -46.44 -21.43
CA CYS A 87 79.83 -47.53 -21.98
C CYS A 87 81.33 -47.42 -21.62
N GLN A 88 82.08 -48.52 -21.71
CA GLN A 88 83.55 -48.48 -21.58
C GLN A 88 84.18 -48.46 -22.99
N SER A 89 84.73 -47.31 -23.40
CA SER A 89 85.41 -47.13 -24.69
C SER A 89 86.72 -46.34 -24.52
N GLY A 90 87.60 -46.41 -25.52
CA GLY A 90 88.95 -45.83 -25.43
C GLY A 90 88.95 -44.30 -25.32
N PRO A 91 89.84 -43.71 -24.50
CA PRO A 91 89.92 -42.26 -24.35
C PRO A 91 90.25 -41.58 -25.70
N ASN A 92 89.56 -40.48 -26.01
CA ASN A 92 89.67 -39.71 -27.28
C ASN A 92 89.06 -40.37 -28.54
N THR A 93 88.13 -41.32 -28.41
CA THR A 93 87.32 -41.83 -29.55
C THR A 93 85.84 -41.88 -29.18
N LEU A 94 84.95 -41.55 -30.12
CA LEU A 94 83.50 -41.71 -29.96
C LEU A 94 83.17 -43.19 -29.80
N CYS A 95 82.33 -43.52 -28.82
CA CYS A 95 81.74 -44.86 -28.77
C CYS A 95 80.65 -45.01 -29.84
N GLU A 96 80.27 -46.25 -30.14
CA GLU A 96 79.22 -46.55 -31.13
C GLU A 96 77.89 -45.85 -30.79
N HIS A 97 77.48 -45.84 -29.52
CA HIS A 97 76.24 -45.21 -29.09
C HIS A 97 76.23 -43.69 -29.31
N GLN A 98 77.33 -43.00 -28.97
CA GLN A 98 77.49 -41.57 -29.18
C GLN A 98 77.50 -41.22 -30.66
N ALA A 99 78.21 -42.01 -31.48
CA ALA A 99 78.24 -41.83 -32.93
C ALA A 99 76.84 -42.02 -33.55
N GLN A 100 76.07 -43.03 -33.12
CA GLN A 100 74.71 -43.28 -33.58
C GLN A 100 73.75 -42.13 -33.20
N VAL A 101 73.80 -41.65 -31.96
CA VAL A 101 72.95 -40.55 -31.49
C VAL A 101 73.29 -39.24 -32.21
N LEU A 102 74.57 -38.90 -32.37
CA LEU A 102 74.96 -37.70 -33.12
C LEU A 102 74.54 -37.78 -34.59
N THR A 103 74.69 -38.96 -35.21
CA THR A 103 74.23 -39.18 -36.59
C THR A 103 72.71 -39.04 -36.69
N ALA A 104 71.96 -39.51 -35.68
CA ALA A 104 70.51 -39.34 -35.62
C ALA A 104 70.09 -37.88 -35.49
N ILE A 105 70.75 -37.09 -34.65
CA ILE A 105 70.44 -35.66 -34.51
C ILE A 105 70.76 -34.91 -35.81
N ILE A 106 71.84 -35.26 -36.52
CA ILE A 106 72.20 -34.58 -37.77
C ILE A 106 71.26 -34.95 -38.93
N LYS A 107 70.86 -36.23 -39.05
CA LYS A 107 69.99 -36.71 -40.13
C LYS A 107 68.52 -36.34 -39.94
N ARG A 108 68.05 -36.27 -38.70
CA ARG A 108 66.63 -36.04 -38.39
C ARG A 108 66.41 -34.57 -38.05
N GLU A 109 65.87 -33.83 -39.01
CA GLU A 109 65.54 -32.40 -38.82
C GLU A 109 64.71 -32.18 -37.55
N GLU A 110 63.81 -33.11 -37.22
CA GLU A 110 62.94 -32.98 -36.07
C GLU A 110 63.66 -32.99 -34.71
N LEU A 111 64.87 -33.56 -34.66
CA LEU A 111 65.76 -33.53 -33.49
C LEU A 111 66.78 -32.39 -33.61
N ARG A 112 67.28 -32.13 -34.82
CA ARG A 112 68.27 -31.09 -35.12
C ARG A 112 67.80 -29.69 -34.75
N VAL A 113 66.51 -29.38 -34.93
CA VAL A 113 65.90 -28.07 -34.61
C VAL A 113 66.16 -27.63 -33.16
N PHE A 114 66.37 -28.57 -32.24
CA PHE A 114 66.67 -28.25 -30.84
C PHE A 114 68.12 -27.80 -30.61
N TYR A 115 69.04 -28.03 -31.54
CA TYR A 115 70.46 -27.67 -31.40
C TYR A 115 70.96 -26.72 -32.49
N ASP A 116 70.18 -26.51 -33.56
CA ASP A 116 70.51 -25.64 -34.69
C ASP A 116 69.60 -24.41 -34.68
N GLN A 117 70.13 -23.29 -34.19
CA GLN A 117 69.37 -22.03 -34.05
C GLN A 117 68.89 -21.49 -35.40
N ALA A 118 69.68 -21.63 -36.47
CA ALA A 118 69.30 -21.15 -37.79
C ALA A 118 68.12 -21.96 -38.35
N LEU A 119 68.19 -23.29 -38.22
CA LEU A 119 67.10 -24.18 -38.63
C LEU A 119 65.83 -23.96 -37.79
N ARG A 120 65.98 -23.71 -36.48
CA ARG A 120 64.87 -23.39 -35.59
C ARG A 120 64.17 -22.11 -36.00
N HIS A 121 64.94 -21.04 -36.21
CA HIS A 121 64.40 -19.75 -36.64
C HIS A 121 63.68 -19.87 -37.99
N GLU A 122 64.20 -20.66 -38.94
CA GLU A 122 63.52 -20.91 -40.23
C GLU A 122 62.16 -21.61 -40.06
N LYS A 123 62.08 -22.63 -39.19
CA LYS A 123 60.83 -23.37 -38.94
C LYS A 123 59.80 -22.52 -38.19
N ILE A 124 60.23 -21.72 -37.20
CA ILE A 124 59.34 -20.80 -36.48
C ILE A 124 58.84 -19.71 -37.41
N LYS A 125 59.70 -19.13 -38.27
CA LYS A 125 59.33 -18.07 -39.21
C LYS A 125 58.16 -18.45 -40.14
N LYS A 126 58.09 -19.71 -40.58
CA LYS A 126 56.97 -20.22 -41.41
C LYS A 126 55.62 -20.15 -40.70
N ILE A 127 55.60 -20.39 -39.39
CA ILE A 127 54.36 -20.33 -38.58
C ILE A 127 54.09 -18.88 -38.14
N ALA A 128 55.14 -18.13 -37.80
CA ALA A 128 55.06 -16.72 -37.41
C ALA A 128 54.40 -15.84 -38.47
N THR A 129 54.45 -16.24 -39.75
CA THR A 129 53.78 -15.54 -40.86
C THR A 129 52.26 -15.47 -40.67
N ASP A 130 51.64 -16.53 -40.16
CA ASP A 130 50.19 -16.54 -39.88
C ASP A 130 49.82 -15.60 -38.71
N TYR A 131 50.80 -15.18 -37.91
CA TYR A 131 50.64 -14.25 -36.79
C TYR A 131 51.16 -12.84 -37.11
N GLY A 132 51.71 -12.61 -38.31
CA GLY A 132 52.31 -11.33 -38.72
C GLY A 132 53.65 -11.01 -38.05
N LEU A 133 54.36 -12.02 -37.52
CA LEU A 133 55.63 -11.87 -36.79
C LEU A 133 56.86 -12.27 -37.63
N GLU A 134 56.72 -12.49 -38.94
CA GLU A 134 57.78 -13.05 -39.81
C GLU A 134 59.06 -12.19 -39.93
N ASN A 135 58.98 -10.91 -39.57
CA ASN A 135 60.09 -9.96 -39.62
C ASN A 135 60.70 -9.66 -38.24
N GLU A 136 60.18 -10.27 -37.18
CA GLU A 136 60.74 -10.09 -35.83
C GLU A 136 62.10 -10.77 -35.69
N LYS A 137 63.02 -10.09 -35.00
CA LYS A 137 64.41 -10.56 -34.87
C LYS A 137 64.55 -11.74 -33.90
N ASP A 138 63.74 -11.76 -32.85
CA ASP A 138 63.79 -12.78 -31.80
C ASP A 138 62.47 -13.57 -31.74
N LEU A 139 62.34 -14.54 -32.65
CA LEU A 139 61.15 -15.39 -32.76
C LEU A 139 61.03 -16.39 -31.59
N ASP A 140 62.13 -16.73 -30.93
CA ASP A 140 62.15 -17.67 -29.80
C ASP A 140 61.46 -17.06 -28.55
N ALA A 141 61.31 -15.72 -28.47
CA ALA A 141 60.56 -15.06 -27.41
C ALA A 141 59.03 -15.26 -27.52
N TYR A 142 58.52 -15.50 -28.73
CA TYR A 142 57.08 -15.59 -29.00
C TYR A 142 56.60 -17.02 -29.22
N PHE A 143 57.48 -17.92 -29.62
CA PHE A 143 57.13 -19.31 -29.93
C PHE A 143 58.03 -20.29 -29.17
N SER A 144 57.40 -21.31 -28.60
CA SER A 144 58.09 -22.45 -27.98
C SER A 144 58.07 -23.67 -28.89
N VAL A 145 59.22 -24.33 -29.01
CA VAL A 145 59.38 -25.57 -29.77
C VAL A 145 59.33 -26.74 -28.81
N SER A 146 58.43 -27.69 -29.05
CA SER A 146 58.29 -28.91 -28.27
C SER A 146 58.28 -30.14 -29.19
N TYR A 147 58.71 -31.29 -28.67
CA TYR A 147 58.71 -32.56 -29.41
C TYR A 147 57.67 -33.50 -28.80
N SER A 148 56.64 -33.85 -29.55
CA SER A 148 55.60 -34.76 -29.10
C SER A 148 55.10 -35.64 -30.26
N ALA A 149 54.79 -36.91 -29.96
CA ALA A 149 54.31 -37.89 -30.96
C ALA A 149 55.17 -37.98 -32.24
N ASN A 150 56.50 -37.98 -32.10
CA ASN A 150 57.47 -38.02 -33.20
C ASN A 150 57.43 -36.83 -34.18
N LYS A 151 56.83 -35.69 -33.78
CA LYS A 151 56.78 -34.45 -34.58
C LYS A 151 57.16 -33.23 -33.72
N ILE A 152 57.64 -32.19 -34.39
CA ILE A 152 57.82 -30.87 -33.76
C ILE A 152 56.47 -30.16 -33.69
N GLN A 153 56.15 -29.60 -32.53
CA GLN A 153 55.06 -28.65 -32.34
C GLN A 153 55.63 -27.29 -31.95
N ILE A 154 55.27 -26.26 -32.73
CA ILE A 154 55.66 -24.87 -32.46
C ILE A 154 54.38 -24.14 -32.06
N LEU A 155 54.34 -23.65 -30.82
CA LEU A 155 53.16 -23.01 -30.23
C LEU A 155 53.53 -21.63 -29.69
N PRO A 156 52.64 -20.63 -29.79
CA PRO A 156 52.88 -19.31 -29.21
C PRO A 156 52.97 -19.42 -27.69
N VAL A 157 53.87 -18.65 -27.08
CA VAL A 157 54.08 -18.61 -25.63
C VAL A 157 52.87 -18.00 -24.91
N SER A 158 52.10 -17.14 -25.58
CA SER A 158 50.88 -16.51 -25.05
C SER A 158 49.65 -16.87 -25.89
N HIS A 159 48.57 -17.32 -25.22
CA HIS A 159 47.27 -17.59 -25.84
C HIS A 159 46.55 -16.34 -26.38
N ALA A 160 47.03 -15.14 -26.05
CA ALA A 160 46.43 -13.88 -26.52
C ALA A 160 46.82 -13.54 -27.97
N ILE A 161 47.84 -14.19 -28.53
CA ILE A 161 48.28 -13.95 -29.90
C ILE A 161 47.47 -14.87 -30.81
N LEU A 162 46.62 -14.30 -31.67
CA LEU A 162 45.74 -15.04 -32.57
C LEU A 162 46.34 -15.09 -33.99
N PRO A 163 46.29 -16.24 -34.68
CA PRO A 163 46.67 -16.31 -36.07
C PRO A 163 45.60 -15.66 -36.95
N VAL A 164 46.01 -14.86 -37.93
CA VAL A 164 45.15 -14.21 -38.92
C VAL A 164 45.19 -15.03 -40.21
N THR A 165 44.43 -16.12 -40.24
CA THR A 165 44.25 -16.98 -41.40
C THR A 165 42.85 -16.80 -41.98
N LYS A 166 42.60 -17.32 -43.19
CA LYS A 166 41.26 -17.28 -43.80
C LYS A 166 40.19 -17.89 -42.90
N ASP A 167 40.51 -19.00 -42.23
CA ASP A 167 39.57 -19.69 -41.35
C ASP A 167 39.31 -18.93 -40.06
N SER A 168 40.34 -18.33 -39.44
CA SER A 168 40.15 -17.52 -38.23
C SER A 168 39.39 -16.23 -38.53
N LEU A 169 39.65 -15.59 -39.68
CA LEU A 169 38.89 -14.43 -40.14
C LEU A 169 37.44 -14.79 -40.49
N ALA A 170 37.16 -15.94 -41.10
CA ALA A 170 35.79 -16.37 -41.37
C ALA A 170 35.00 -16.63 -40.07
N HIS A 171 35.65 -17.26 -39.07
CA HIS A 171 35.06 -17.45 -37.75
C HIS A 171 34.77 -16.12 -37.05
N LEU A 172 35.70 -15.17 -37.10
CA LEU A 172 35.51 -13.83 -36.51
C LEU A 172 34.44 -13.03 -37.26
N HIS A 173 34.41 -13.09 -38.60
CA HIS A 173 33.42 -12.40 -39.44
C HIS A 173 32.00 -12.91 -39.19
N THR A 174 31.83 -14.21 -38.94
CA THR A 174 30.51 -14.80 -38.67
C THR A 174 29.98 -14.39 -37.29
N ASN A 175 30.86 -14.19 -36.31
CA ASN A 175 30.48 -14.03 -34.90
C ASN A 175 30.58 -12.59 -34.36
N LEU A 176 31.36 -11.70 -35.00
CA LEU A 176 31.62 -10.35 -34.49
C LEU A 176 31.05 -9.22 -35.37
N LEU A 177 30.83 -9.46 -36.67
CA LEU A 177 30.31 -8.44 -37.57
C LEU A 177 28.79 -8.63 -37.80
N PRO A 178 27.99 -7.56 -37.71
CA PRO A 178 26.57 -7.64 -38.05
C PRO A 178 26.42 -7.98 -39.54
N GLN A 179 25.68 -9.04 -39.85
CA GLN A 179 25.31 -9.31 -41.25
C GLN A 179 24.44 -8.15 -41.75
N PRO A 180 24.66 -7.64 -42.98
CA PRO A 180 23.75 -6.65 -43.55
C PRO A 180 22.34 -7.26 -43.59
N ALA A 181 21.37 -6.58 -42.98
CA ALA A 181 19.97 -6.97 -43.03
C ALA A 181 19.60 -7.21 -44.50
N SER A 182 19.08 -8.40 -44.81
CA SER A 182 18.62 -8.72 -46.16
C SER A 182 17.65 -7.62 -46.58
N ILE A 183 17.97 -6.92 -47.66
CA ILE A 183 17.07 -6.00 -48.34
C ILE A 183 15.71 -6.72 -48.47
N LYS A 184 14.63 -6.13 -47.95
CA LYS A 184 13.26 -6.65 -48.15
C LYS A 184 13.05 -6.83 -49.65
N GLU A 185 13.18 -8.07 -50.12
CA GLU A 185 13.01 -8.44 -51.53
C GLU A 185 11.59 -8.03 -51.94
N THR A 186 11.49 -7.16 -52.95
CA THR A 186 10.24 -6.68 -53.54
C THR A 186 9.57 -7.78 -54.38
N GLY A 187 9.28 -8.91 -53.75
CA GLY A 187 8.51 -10.02 -54.31
C GLY A 187 7.12 -10.05 -53.70
N ARG A 188 6.11 -10.41 -54.49
CA ARG A 188 4.74 -10.60 -54.01
C ARG A 188 4.68 -11.93 -53.27
N VAL A 189 4.16 -11.89 -52.04
CA VAL A 189 3.98 -13.08 -51.20
C VAL A 189 2.68 -13.78 -51.59
N ASN A 190 2.74 -15.09 -51.79
CA ASN A 190 1.61 -15.91 -52.21
C ASN A 190 1.43 -17.09 -51.26
N VAL A 191 0.18 -17.52 -51.11
CA VAL A 191 -0.21 -18.71 -50.34
C VAL A 191 -0.33 -19.89 -51.30
N VAL A 192 0.43 -20.96 -51.06
CA VAL A 192 0.40 -22.17 -51.87
C VAL A 192 -0.23 -23.31 -51.08
N ILE A 193 -1.39 -23.77 -51.57
CA ILE A 193 -2.08 -24.96 -51.07
C ILE A 193 -1.55 -26.18 -51.82
N ARG A 194 -1.00 -27.16 -51.11
CA ARG A 194 -0.56 -28.41 -51.72
C ARG A 194 -0.98 -29.62 -50.91
N GLN A 195 -0.88 -30.78 -51.53
CA GLN A 195 -1.16 -32.06 -50.89
C GLN A 195 0.15 -32.81 -50.66
N HIS A 196 0.32 -33.42 -49.50
CA HIS A 196 1.49 -34.22 -49.21
C HIS A 196 1.51 -35.50 -50.05
N ARG A 197 2.67 -35.84 -50.66
CA ARG A 197 2.84 -36.95 -51.63
C ARG A 197 2.31 -38.30 -51.15
N TYR A 198 2.71 -38.70 -49.94
CA TYR A 198 2.40 -40.04 -49.41
C TYR A 198 1.09 -40.10 -48.64
N TYR A 199 0.87 -39.15 -47.73
CA TYR A 199 -0.24 -39.19 -46.79
C TYR A 199 -1.49 -38.44 -47.26
N LYS A 200 -1.43 -37.72 -48.39
CA LYS A 200 -2.54 -36.94 -48.95
C LYS A 200 -3.09 -35.84 -48.02
N TYR A 201 -2.31 -35.39 -47.03
CA TYR A 201 -2.72 -34.31 -46.12
C TYR A 201 -2.59 -32.93 -46.77
N LEU A 202 -3.44 -32.01 -46.33
CA LEU A 202 -3.39 -30.59 -46.69
C LEU A 202 -2.14 -29.95 -46.07
N ASN A 203 -1.32 -29.31 -46.90
CA ASN A 203 -0.18 -28.51 -46.49
C ASN A 203 -0.29 -27.13 -47.15
N ILE A 204 -0.02 -26.07 -46.38
CA ILE A 204 -0.14 -24.68 -46.82
C ILE A 204 1.20 -23.98 -46.55
N GLU A 205 1.81 -23.42 -47.59
CA GLU A 205 3.14 -22.81 -47.53
C GLU A 205 3.12 -21.38 -48.08
N LEU A 206 4.04 -20.53 -47.60
CA LEU A 206 4.24 -19.18 -48.11
C LEU A 206 5.42 -19.16 -49.07
N TYR A 207 5.25 -18.48 -50.20
CA TYR A 207 6.30 -18.28 -51.19
C TYR A 207 6.39 -16.81 -51.61
N THR A 208 7.59 -16.30 -51.80
CA THR A 208 7.83 -15.01 -52.47
C THR A 208 8.25 -15.23 -53.92
N SER A 209 7.76 -14.37 -54.81
CA SER A 209 8.01 -14.45 -56.24
C SER A 209 7.94 -13.09 -56.93
N GLN A 210 8.60 -12.96 -58.08
CA GLN A 210 8.43 -11.83 -59.00
C GLN A 210 7.42 -12.19 -60.09
N LEU A 211 6.68 -11.20 -60.59
CA LEU A 211 5.76 -11.36 -61.72
C LEU A 211 6.47 -11.02 -63.04
N THR A 212 6.10 -11.69 -64.12
CA THR A 212 6.44 -11.28 -65.48
C THR A 212 5.59 -10.06 -65.90
N LEU A 213 5.97 -9.38 -66.99
CA LEU A 213 5.17 -8.29 -67.57
C LEU A 213 3.75 -8.72 -67.97
N GLU A 214 3.51 -10.02 -68.15
CA GLU A 214 2.21 -10.63 -68.44
C GLU A 214 1.45 -11.09 -67.16
N GLY A 215 1.99 -10.81 -65.97
CA GLY A 215 1.34 -11.15 -64.69
C GLY A 215 1.49 -12.60 -64.24
N LYS A 216 2.40 -13.40 -64.81
CA LYS A 216 2.66 -14.80 -64.40
C LYS A 216 3.84 -14.89 -63.42
N LEU A 217 3.82 -15.90 -62.54
CA LEU A 217 4.90 -16.15 -61.58
C LEU A 217 6.24 -16.45 -62.30
N LYS A 218 7.34 -15.87 -61.83
CA LYS A 218 8.70 -16.08 -62.35
C LYS A 218 9.52 -16.92 -61.36
N ASN A 219 10.19 -17.96 -61.85
CA ASN A 219 11.12 -18.77 -61.05
C ASN A 219 12.45 -18.00 -60.80
N PRO A 220 13.16 -18.26 -59.68
CA PRO A 220 12.87 -19.23 -58.62
C PRO A 220 11.87 -18.70 -57.57
N LEU A 221 10.96 -19.58 -57.11
CA LEU A 221 10.08 -19.31 -55.97
C LEU A 221 10.84 -19.61 -54.67
N LYS A 222 10.87 -18.66 -53.73
CA LYS A 222 11.55 -18.82 -52.44
C LYS A 222 10.53 -19.01 -51.34
N GLN A 223 10.64 -20.12 -50.60
CA GLN A 223 9.75 -20.43 -49.48
C GLN A 223 10.04 -19.49 -48.30
N LEU A 224 8.99 -19.02 -47.64
CA LEU A 224 9.06 -18.16 -46.46
C LEU A 224 8.56 -18.89 -45.22
N SER A 225 9.14 -18.57 -44.06
CA SER A 225 8.69 -19.05 -42.75
C SER A 225 7.55 -18.15 -42.25
N PRO A 226 6.34 -18.68 -41.99
CA PRO A 226 5.24 -17.90 -41.42
C PRO A 226 5.59 -17.32 -40.03
N LEU A 227 6.44 -18.00 -39.26
CA LEU A 227 6.85 -17.57 -37.91
C LEU A 227 7.66 -16.27 -37.94
N ASP A 228 8.35 -15.97 -39.03
CA ASP A 228 9.15 -14.74 -39.14
C ASP A 228 8.20 -13.51 -39.14
N PHE A 229 7.04 -13.64 -39.77
CA PHE A 229 6.01 -12.60 -39.83
C PHE A 229 5.19 -12.47 -38.55
N VAL A 230 5.12 -13.51 -37.70
CA VAL A 230 4.43 -13.45 -36.40
C VAL A 230 5.05 -12.40 -35.48
N TRP A 231 6.37 -12.19 -35.58
CA TRP A 231 7.07 -11.19 -34.77
C TRP A 231 7.00 -9.78 -35.35
N GLU A 232 6.59 -9.63 -36.62
CA GLU A 232 6.50 -8.33 -37.31
C GLU A 232 5.11 -7.68 -37.22
N THR A 233 4.08 -8.41 -36.77
CA THR A 233 2.68 -7.95 -36.79
C THR A 233 2.07 -7.90 -35.39
N GLU A 234 1.41 -6.78 -35.09
CA GLU A 234 0.61 -6.58 -33.87
C GLU A 234 -0.89 -6.83 -34.10
N ASP A 235 -1.28 -7.11 -35.35
CA ASP A 235 -2.67 -7.36 -35.74
C ASP A 235 -3.06 -8.81 -35.42
N HIS A 236 -4.10 -8.97 -34.60
CA HIS A 236 -4.60 -10.27 -34.15
C HIS A 236 -5.06 -11.17 -35.32
N GLU A 237 -5.61 -10.61 -36.40
CA GLU A 237 -6.06 -11.37 -37.56
C GLU A 237 -4.89 -11.88 -38.39
N GLN A 238 -3.85 -11.07 -38.52
CA GLN A 238 -2.61 -11.46 -39.19
C GLN A 238 -1.86 -12.53 -38.38
N LEU A 239 -1.83 -12.42 -37.05
CA LEU A 239 -1.30 -13.45 -36.16
C LEU A 239 -2.04 -14.77 -36.31
N LYS A 240 -3.38 -14.77 -36.28
CA LYS A 240 -4.23 -15.96 -36.52
C LYS A 240 -3.99 -16.55 -37.92
N PHE A 241 -3.80 -15.71 -38.94
CA PHE A 241 -3.47 -16.13 -40.31
C PHE A 241 -2.13 -16.88 -40.38
N PHE A 242 -1.03 -16.29 -39.89
CA PHE A 242 0.31 -16.91 -39.95
C PHE A 242 0.44 -18.15 -39.08
N THR A 243 -0.11 -18.13 -37.87
CA THR A 243 -0.16 -19.31 -36.98
C THR A 243 -1.04 -20.42 -37.56
N GLY A 244 -2.13 -20.05 -38.25
CA GLY A 244 -2.94 -20.96 -39.05
C GLY A 244 -2.12 -21.66 -40.14
N ILE A 245 -1.37 -20.91 -40.95
CA ILE A 245 -0.49 -21.50 -41.99
C ILE A 245 0.53 -22.44 -41.35
N GLN A 246 1.19 -22.02 -40.26
CA GLN A 246 2.17 -22.83 -39.55
C GLN A 246 1.58 -24.17 -39.06
N LYS A 247 0.32 -24.16 -38.60
CA LYS A 247 -0.39 -25.38 -38.16
C LYS A 247 -0.48 -26.42 -39.29
N PHE A 248 -0.67 -26.00 -40.53
CA PHE A 248 -0.77 -26.90 -41.69
C PHE A 248 0.58 -27.25 -42.35
N GLN A 249 1.68 -26.58 -41.98
CA GLN A 249 3.04 -26.98 -42.43
C GLN A 249 3.56 -28.22 -41.69
N ASN A 250 3.25 -28.36 -40.39
CA ASN A 250 3.81 -29.40 -39.52
C ASN A 250 2.81 -30.51 -39.13
N ARG A 251 1.71 -30.63 -39.87
CA ARG A 251 0.62 -31.54 -39.51
C ARG A 251 0.88 -32.99 -39.95
N LEU A 252 0.72 -33.93 -39.02
CA LEU A 252 0.88 -35.38 -39.24
C LEU A 252 -0.42 -36.19 -39.12
N ASP A 253 -1.52 -35.60 -38.62
CA ASP A 253 -2.81 -36.29 -38.40
C ASP A 253 -3.83 -36.02 -39.52
N SER A 254 -4.55 -37.06 -39.91
CA SER A 254 -5.58 -37.09 -40.96
C SER A 254 -7.00 -36.79 -40.47
N LYS A 255 -7.24 -36.83 -39.16
CA LYS A 255 -8.59 -36.64 -38.59
C LYS A 255 -9.06 -35.20 -38.73
N LEU A 256 -10.29 -35.03 -39.23
CA LEU A 256 -11.00 -33.76 -39.29
C LEU A 256 -11.29 -33.26 -37.85
N SER A 257 -10.91 -32.02 -37.53
CA SER A 257 -11.25 -31.38 -36.26
C SER A 257 -11.77 -29.96 -36.45
N ASP A 258 -12.64 -29.50 -35.54
CA ASP A 258 -13.17 -28.13 -35.58
C ASP A 258 -12.04 -27.10 -35.43
N ALA A 259 -11.01 -27.41 -34.65
CA ALA A 259 -9.82 -26.57 -34.52
C ALA A 259 -9.08 -26.38 -35.86
N ASP A 260 -9.20 -27.31 -36.81
CA ASP A 260 -8.62 -27.18 -38.14
C ASP A 260 -9.44 -26.26 -39.03
N LEU A 261 -10.77 -26.37 -38.95
CA LEU A 261 -11.67 -25.44 -39.63
C LEU A 261 -11.48 -24.01 -39.13
N THR A 262 -11.33 -23.80 -37.81
CA THR A 262 -11.05 -22.46 -37.25
C THR A 262 -9.75 -21.88 -37.81
N ALA A 263 -8.69 -22.70 -37.90
CA ALA A 263 -7.41 -22.27 -38.48
C ALA A 263 -7.54 -21.98 -39.99
N LEU A 264 -8.29 -22.80 -40.74
CA LEU A 264 -8.54 -22.55 -42.16
C LEU A 264 -9.41 -21.31 -42.41
N LYS A 265 -10.40 -21.02 -41.56
CA LYS A 265 -11.19 -19.79 -41.62
C LYS A 265 -10.30 -18.55 -41.49
N ALA A 266 -9.35 -18.58 -40.54
CA ALA A 266 -8.37 -17.50 -40.39
C ALA A 266 -7.48 -17.33 -41.63
N ILE A 267 -7.08 -18.43 -42.28
CA ILE A 267 -6.30 -18.40 -43.54
C ILE A 267 -7.15 -17.83 -44.69
N VAL A 268 -8.38 -18.31 -44.85
CA VAL A 268 -9.29 -17.91 -45.94
C VAL A 268 -9.72 -16.44 -45.83
N ARG A 269 -9.82 -15.90 -44.61
CA ARG A 269 -10.11 -14.48 -44.38
C ARG A 269 -9.05 -13.56 -45.01
N ASN A 270 -7.80 -14.03 -45.06
CA ASN A 270 -6.70 -13.40 -45.80
C ASN A 270 -6.61 -11.87 -45.61
N PRO A 271 -6.36 -11.38 -44.38
CA PRO A 271 -6.32 -9.95 -44.08
C PRO A 271 -5.25 -9.18 -44.88
N LEU A 272 -4.22 -9.87 -45.36
CA LEU A 272 -3.08 -9.31 -46.11
C LEU A 272 -3.30 -9.31 -47.63
N GLY A 273 -4.39 -9.90 -48.12
CA GLY A 273 -4.73 -9.93 -49.55
C GLY A 273 -3.73 -10.71 -50.42
N TYR A 274 -3.09 -11.75 -49.88
CA TYR A 274 -2.14 -12.59 -50.63
C TYR A 274 -2.86 -13.44 -51.68
N ASP A 275 -2.22 -13.64 -52.83
CA ASP A 275 -2.81 -14.47 -53.88
C ASP A 275 -2.70 -15.96 -53.51
N PHE A 276 -3.77 -16.71 -53.75
CA PHE A 276 -3.83 -18.14 -53.50
C PHE A 276 -3.51 -18.91 -54.78
N TYR A 277 -2.66 -19.91 -54.64
CA TYR A 277 -2.36 -20.88 -55.68
C TYR A 277 -2.50 -22.29 -55.10
N TYR A 278 -2.85 -23.27 -55.92
CA TYR A 278 -2.64 -24.66 -55.54
C TYR A 278 -1.61 -25.35 -56.43
N HIS A 279 -0.88 -26.30 -55.84
CA HIS A 279 0.09 -27.12 -56.55
C HIS A 279 -0.61 -28.29 -57.25
N ASN A 280 -0.53 -28.32 -58.57
CA ASN A 280 -1.02 -29.45 -59.35
C ASN A 280 0.10 -30.49 -59.53
N GLN A 281 -0.01 -31.61 -58.80
CA GLN A 281 0.96 -32.69 -58.85
C GLN A 281 1.05 -33.38 -60.23
N GLU A 282 0.01 -33.29 -61.07
CA GLU A 282 0.02 -33.85 -62.42
C GLU A 282 0.96 -33.09 -63.37
N LEU A 283 1.24 -31.81 -63.08
CA LEU A 283 2.13 -30.97 -63.90
C LEU A 283 3.61 -31.07 -63.50
N GLY A 284 3.92 -31.60 -62.31
CA GLY A 284 5.30 -31.79 -61.85
C GLY A 284 5.45 -31.88 -60.33
N GLU A 285 6.47 -32.61 -59.86
CA GLU A 285 6.67 -32.90 -58.42
C GLU A 285 7.15 -31.69 -57.61
N LYS A 286 7.94 -30.79 -58.20
CA LYS A 286 8.49 -29.61 -57.51
C LYS A 286 7.60 -28.39 -57.69
N VAL A 287 7.45 -27.62 -56.61
CA VAL A 287 6.74 -26.32 -56.65
C VAL A 287 7.55 -25.34 -57.51
N THR A 288 7.05 -25.09 -58.71
CA THR A 288 7.58 -24.13 -59.67
C THR A 288 6.44 -23.33 -60.28
N ALA A 289 6.73 -22.18 -60.89
CA ALA A 289 5.73 -21.33 -61.52
C ALA A 289 4.81 -22.05 -62.52
N GLY A 290 5.30 -23.09 -63.23
CA GLY A 290 4.51 -23.86 -64.18
C GLY A 290 3.60 -24.93 -63.56
N THR A 291 3.76 -25.24 -62.27
CA THR A 291 2.99 -26.25 -61.54
C THR A 291 1.91 -25.65 -60.63
N LEU A 292 1.85 -24.32 -60.54
CA LEU A 292 0.93 -23.57 -59.68
C LEU A 292 -0.25 -23.05 -60.50
N ILE A 293 -1.46 -23.28 -60.01
CA ILE A 293 -2.70 -22.81 -60.63
C ILE A 293 -3.34 -21.78 -59.68
N PRO A 294 -3.69 -20.58 -60.17
CA PRO A 294 -4.34 -19.57 -59.36
C PRO A 294 -5.72 -20.04 -58.91
N VAL A 295 -6.06 -19.79 -57.65
CA VAL A 295 -7.38 -20.09 -57.09
C VAL A 295 -7.77 -19.02 -56.10
N SER A 296 -9.07 -18.83 -55.88
CA SER A 296 -9.55 -18.01 -54.75
C SER A 296 -10.17 -18.91 -53.69
N ALA A 297 -9.59 -18.91 -52.49
CA ALA A 297 -10.18 -19.58 -51.34
C ALA A 297 -11.15 -18.62 -50.65
N VAL A 298 -12.42 -18.99 -50.53
CA VAL A 298 -13.47 -18.15 -49.95
C VAL A 298 -14.37 -18.96 -49.01
N PRO A 299 -15.03 -18.33 -48.03
CA PRO A 299 -16.05 -19.01 -47.23
C PRO A 299 -17.18 -19.47 -48.14
N LEU A 300 -17.76 -20.65 -47.85
CA LEU A 300 -18.91 -21.17 -48.58
C LEU A 300 -20.13 -20.23 -48.40
N PRO A 301 -20.58 -19.52 -49.46
CA PRO A 301 -21.73 -18.64 -49.34
C PRO A 301 -23.02 -19.45 -49.39
N GLY A 302 -23.93 -19.20 -48.46
CA GLY A 302 -25.27 -19.79 -48.45
C GLY A 302 -25.48 -20.89 -47.41
N GLU A 303 -26.74 -21.07 -47.05
CA GLU A 303 -27.16 -22.07 -46.06
C GLU A 303 -27.47 -23.40 -46.76
N LEU A 304 -26.90 -24.49 -46.23
CA LEU A 304 -27.27 -25.84 -46.61
C LEU A 304 -28.69 -26.12 -46.11
N LYS A 305 -29.56 -26.61 -47.00
CA LYS A 305 -30.94 -26.98 -46.68
C LYS A 305 -31.19 -28.44 -46.98
N LEU A 306 -31.76 -29.14 -46.01
CA LEU A 306 -32.26 -30.50 -46.20
C LEU A 306 -33.76 -30.47 -46.41
N THR A 307 -34.26 -31.21 -47.39
CA THR A 307 -35.69 -31.42 -47.58
C THR A 307 -36.03 -32.88 -47.35
N VAL A 308 -37.04 -33.12 -46.51
CA VAL A 308 -37.53 -34.45 -46.19
C VAL A 308 -38.88 -34.66 -46.87
N ASN A 309 -38.96 -35.66 -47.74
CA ASN A 309 -40.14 -36.01 -48.53
C ASN A 309 -40.59 -37.43 -48.16
N ALA A 310 -41.89 -37.65 -47.96
CA ALA A 310 -42.45 -38.99 -47.77
C ALA A 310 -42.82 -39.58 -49.14
N VAL A 311 -42.21 -40.71 -49.52
CA VAL A 311 -42.42 -41.39 -50.81
C VAL A 311 -42.72 -42.87 -50.55
N SER A 312 -44.01 -43.25 -50.61
CA SER A 312 -44.47 -44.63 -50.33
C SER A 312 -44.03 -45.12 -48.94
N ASN A 313 -43.35 -46.27 -48.84
CA ASN A 313 -42.85 -46.86 -47.59
C ASN A 313 -41.50 -46.27 -47.11
N PHE A 314 -40.93 -45.31 -47.85
CA PHE A 314 -39.65 -44.68 -47.54
C PHE A 314 -39.82 -43.17 -47.34
N VAL A 315 -38.94 -42.61 -46.52
CA VAL A 315 -38.76 -41.17 -46.36
C VAL A 315 -37.42 -40.80 -46.98
N GLU A 316 -37.46 -39.96 -48.01
CA GLU A 316 -36.29 -39.52 -48.76
C GLU A 316 -35.81 -38.15 -48.26
N ILE A 317 -34.51 -38.05 -48.04
CA ILE A 317 -33.83 -36.84 -47.62
C ILE A 317 -32.95 -36.36 -48.77
N ASN A 318 -33.22 -35.16 -49.27
CA ASN A 318 -32.42 -34.50 -50.29
C ASN A 318 -31.72 -33.30 -49.69
N GLY A 319 -30.50 -33.02 -50.14
CA GLY A 319 -29.76 -31.82 -49.73
C GLY A 319 -29.50 -30.89 -50.91
N PHE A 320 -29.64 -29.59 -50.64
CA PHE A 320 -29.33 -28.54 -51.59
C PHE A 320 -28.54 -27.43 -50.92
N ILE A 321 -27.69 -26.77 -51.70
CA ILE A 321 -27.04 -25.53 -51.31
C ILE A 321 -27.30 -24.46 -52.36
N GLN A 322 -27.46 -23.23 -51.92
CA GLN A 322 -27.66 -22.09 -52.82
C GLN A 322 -26.32 -21.38 -53.01
N LEU A 323 -25.70 -21.55 -54.17
CA LEU A 323 -24.41 -20.96 -54.53
C LEU A 323 -24.58 -20.04 -55.74
N ALA A 324 -24.15 -18.78 -55.63
CA ALA A 324 -24.19 -17.78 -56.71
C ALA A 324 -25.56 -17.62 -57.39
N GLY A 325 -26.67 -17.80 -56.66
CA GLY A 325 -28.04 -17.70 -57.20
C GLY A 325 -28.59 -18.98 -57.83
N ALA A 326 -27.80 -20.04 -57.97
CA ALA A 326 -28.22 -21.36 -58.44
C ALA A 326 -28.38 -22.36 -57.28
N GLN A 327 -29.37 -23.25 -57.38
CA GLN A 327 -29.57 -24.32 -56.41
C GLN A 327 -28.82 -25.57 -56.87
N LEU A 328 -27.70 -25.87 -56.22
CA LEU A 328 -26.88 -27.04 -56.53
C LEU A 328 -27.22 -28.20 -55.60
N LYS A 329 -27.27 -29.42 -56.15
CA LYS A 329 -27.48 -30.63 -55.36
C LYS A 329 -26.18 -31.02 -54.67
N LEU A 330 -26.24 -31.51 -53.43
CA LEU A 330 -25.02 -31.89 -52.68
C LEU A 330 -24.17 -32.95 -53.40
N GLN A 331 -24.78 -33.80 -54.23
CA GLN A 331 -24.07 -34.84 -55.01
C GLN A 331 -23.14 -34.28 -56.10
N GLU A 332 -23.40 -33.07 -56.58
CA GLU A 332 -22.63 -32.42 -57.66
C GLU A 332 -21.35 -31.77 -57.12
N LEU A 333 -21.27 -31.58 -55.81
CA LEU A 333 -20.15 -30.94 -55.13
C LEU A 333 -18.99 -31.93 -54.95
N ARG A 334 -17.80 -31.53 -55.39
CA ARG A 334 -16.58 -32.32 -55.21
C ARG A 334 -15.69 -31.70 -54.14
N THR A 335 -15.30 -32.52 -53.16
CA THR A 335 -14.34 -32.12 -52.13
C THR A 335 -12.90 -32.22 -52.65
N ARG A 336 -12.07 -31.19 -52.43
CA ARG A 336 -10.66 -31.12 -52.79
C ARG A 336 -9.82 -30.79 -51.56
N PHE A 337 -8.63 -31.38 -51.47
CA PHE A 337 -7.74 -31.27 -50.30
C PHE A 337 -8.42 -31.56 -48.95
N THR A 338 -9.40 -32.46 -48.95
CA THR A 338 -10.19 -32.90 -47.77
C THR A 338 -11.16 -31.86 -47.20
N TYR A 339 -10.79 -30.57 -47.16
CA TYR A 339 -11.55 -29.52 -46.48
C TYR A 339 -12.35 -28.60 -47.42
N PHE A 340 -11.94 -28.44 -48.67
CA PHE A 340 -12.51 -27.46 -49.58
C PHE A 340 -13.50 -28.10 -50.55
N ILE A 341 -14.49 -27.34 -51.00
CA ILE A 341 -15.37 -27.71 -52.11
C ILE A 341 -14.88 -26.95 -53.35
N SER A 342 -14.65 -27.68 -54.44
CA SER A 342 -14.05 -27.15 -55.66
C SER A 342 -15.13 -26.83 -56.70
N ASP A 343 -15.14 -25.60 -57.21
CA ASP A 343 -15.92 -25.19 -58.38
C ASP A 343 -15.10 -24.23 -59.26
N GLY A 344 -14.63 -24.71 -60.41
CA GLY A 344 -13.72 -23.97 -61.29
C GLY A 344 -12.44 -23.50 -60.57
N GLU A 345 -12.23 -22.18 -60.53
CA GLU A 345 -11.10 -21.52 -59.87
C GLU A 345 -11.37 -21.18 -58.38
N LEU A 346 -12.56 -21.52 -57.85
CA LEU A 346 -12.96 -21.23 -56.47
C LEU A 346 -12.83 -22.46 -55.57
N LEU A 347 -12.28 -22.24 -54.38
CA LEU A 347 -12.23 -23.21 -53.29
C LEU A 347 -13.07 -22.70 -52.12
N TYR A 348 -14.24 -23.31 -51.92
CA TYR A 348 -15.14 -22.93 -50.83
C TYR A 348 -14.82 -23.69 -49.54
N LEU A 349 -14.68 -22.97 -48.44
CA LEU A 349 -14.50 -23.54 -47.10
C LEU A 349 -15.86 -23.65 -46.37
N PRO A 350 -16.32 -24.85 -45.97
CA PRO A 350 -17.54 -25.03 -45.20
C PRO A 350 -17.49 -24.37 -43.80
N PRO A 351 -18.63 -23.92 -43.26
CA PRO A 351 -18.68 -23.21 -41.98
C PRO A 351 -18.46 -24.12 -40.75
N ASN A 352 -18.76 -25.42 -40.86
CA ASN A 352 -18.61 -26.40 -39.79
C ASN A 352 -18.36 -27.81 -40.36
N LEU A 353 -17.91 -28.75 -39.51
CA LEU A 353 -17.62 -30.13 -39.93
C LEU A 353 -18.87 -30.90 -40.36
N GLN A 354 -20.03 -30.56 -39.79
CA GLN A 354 -21.30 -31.23 -40.08
C GLN A 354 -21.70 -31.04 -41.55
N VAL A 355 -21.51 -29.83 -42.11
CA VAL A 355 -21.73 -29.55 -43.54
C VAL A 355 -20.78 -30.37 -44.42
N LEU A 356 -19.50 -30.44 -44.07
CA LEU A 356 -18.51 -31.24 -44.81
C LEU A 356 -18.83 -32.74 -44.77
N ASN A 357 -19.23 -33.25 -43.60
CA ASN A 357 -19.64 -34.64 -43.40
C ASN A 357 -20.96 -34.96 -44.15
N LEU A 358 -21.86 -34.00 -44.26
CA LEU A 358 -23.08 -34.17 -45.05
C LEU A 358 -22.77 -34.24 -46.54
N ILE A 359 -21.92 -33.34 -47.05
CA ILE A 359 -21.53 -33.35 -48.46
C ILE A 359 -20.83 -34.67 -48.82
N SER A 360 -19.95 -35.17 -47.94
CA SER A 360 -19.30 -36.47 -48.15
C SER A 360 -20.29 -37.65 -48.09
N LEU A 361 -21.33 -37.58 -47.25
CA LEU A 361 -22.38 -38.59 -47.18
C LEU A 361 -23.24 -38.66 -48.46
N PHE A 362 -23.50 -37.51 -49.09
CA PHE A 362 -24.25 -37.38 -50.34
C PHE A 362 -23.39 -37.53 -51.60
N ALA A 363 -22.07 -37.71 -51.47
CA ALA A 363 -21.17 -37.89 -52.61
C ALA A 363 -21.60 -39.10 -53.44
N GLY A 364 -22.08 -38.85 -54.67
CA GLY A 364 -22.58 -39.88 -55.58
C GLY A 364 -23.97 -40.46 -55.26
N LYS A 365 -24.75 -39.85 -54.35
CA LYS A 365 -26.12 -40.28 -54.01
C LYS A 365 -27.13 -39.14 -54.18
N GLU A 366 -28.21 -39.39 -54.92
CA GLU A 366 -29.28 -38.38 -55.16
C GLU A 366 -30.14 -38.11 -53.91
N ALA A 367 -30.38 -39.13 -53.10
CA ALA A 367 -31.18 -39.06 -51.89
C ALA A 367 -30.72 -40.10 -50.86
N ILE A 368 -30.97 -39.82 -49.58
CA ILE A 368 -30.88 -40.82 -48.51
C ILE A 368 -32.30 -41.30 -48.22
N ALA A 369 -32.59 -42.57 -48.49
CA ALA A 369 -33.89 -43.17 -48.22
C ALA A 369 -33.86 -43.96 -46.90
N VAL A 370 -34.77 -43.66 -45.98
CA VAL A 370 -34.96 -44.37 -44.71
C VAL A 370 -36.38 -44.94 -44.67
N HIS A 371 -36.53 -46.22 -44.31
CA HIS A 371 -37.85 -46.84 -44.22
C HIS A 371 -38.72 -46.16 -43.14
N ALA A 372 -40.01 -45.96 -43.41
CA ALA A 372 -40.93 -45.19 -42.56
C ALA A 372 -40.96 -45.67 -41.09
N THR A 373 -40.87 -46.98 -40.84
CA THR A 373 -40.84 -47.56 -39.48
C THR A 373 -39.61 -47.18 -38.66
N LYS A 374 -38.49 -46.85 -39.30
CA LYS A 374 -37.23 -46.46 -38.66
C LYS A 374 -36.96 -44.96 -38.75
N PHE A 375 -37.80 -44.22 -39.47
CA PHE A 375 -37.65 -42.79 -39.63
C PHE A 375 -37.78 -42.02 -38.31
N GLY A 376 -38.65 -42.43 -37.38
CA GLY A 376 -38.75 -41.78 -36.07
C GLY A 376 -37.44 -41.82 -35.27
N GLU A 377 -36.79 -42.99 -35.22
CA GLU A 377 -35.48 -43.16 -34.57
C GLU A 377 -34.39 -42.32 -35.27
N PHE A 378 -34.43 -42.27 -36.61
CA PHE A 378 -33.52 -41.46 -37.41
C PHE A 378 -33.73 -39.94 -37.21
N LYS A 379 -34.99 -39.49 -37.12
CA LYS A 379 -35.36 -38.09 -36.86
C LYS A 379 -34.77 -37.66 -35.52
N THR A 380 -35.04 -38.40 -34.44
CA THR A 380 -34.56 -38.03 -33.09
C THR A 380 -33.04 -38.12 -32.93
N ARG A 381 -32.38 -39.15 -33.49
CA ARG A 381 -30.95 -39.36 -33.26
C ARG A 381 -30.03 -38.59 -34.22
N ILE A 382 -30.50 -38.26 -35.43
CA ILE A 382 -29.67 -37.68 -36.48
C ILE A 382 -30.21 -36.31 -36.92
N LEU A 383 -31.48 -36.21 -37.34
CA LEU A 383 -32.02 -34.94 -37.86
C LEU A 383 -32.18 -33.87 -36.77
N SER A 384 -32.73 -34.19 -35.61
CA SER A 384 -32.95 -33.21 -34.53
C SER A 384 -31.66 -32.59 -33.97
N PRO A 385 -30.54 -33.33 -33.81
CA PRO A 385 -29.24 -32.72 -33.53
C PRO A 385 -28.67 -31.89 -34.69
N LEU A 386 -28.90 -32.31 -35.95
CA LEU A 386 -28.44 -31.57 -37.13
C LEU A 386 -29.21 -30.25 -37.31
N GLU A 387 -30.48 -30.19 -36.89
CA GLU A 387 -31.31 -28.99 -36.93
C GLU A 387 -30.74 -27.83 -36.09
N ASP A 388 -29.80 -28.09 -35.17
CA ASP A 388 -29.12 -27.01 -34.44
C ASP A 388 -28.22 -26.17 -35.34
N HIS A 389 -27.71 -26.75 -36.43
CA HIS A 389 -26.73 -26.11 -37.31
C HIS A 389 -27.20 -25.99 -38.77
N ILE A 390 -28.22 -26.76 -39.18
CA ILE A 390 -28.66 -26.89 -40.58
C ILE A 390 -30.18 -26.79 -40.65
N ALA A 391 -30.70 -26.04 -41.62
CA ALA A 391 -32.14 -25.94 -41.83
C ALA A 391 -32.70 -27.24 -42.46
N VAL A 392 -33.63 -27.90 -41.77
CA VAL A 392 -34.35 -29.08 -42.25
C VAL A 392 -35.81 -28.73 -42.49
N ASN A 393 -36.28 -28.94 -43.73
CA ASN A 393 -37.64 -28.67 -44.13
C ASN A 393 -38.40 -29.98 -44.40
N TYR A 394 -39.42 -30.26 -43.59
CA TYR A 394 -40.30 -31.41 -43.74
C TYR A 394 -41.51 -31.03 -44.60
N LYS A 395 -41.51 -31.41 -45.88
CA LYS A 395 -42.57 -30.98 -46.83
C LYS A 395 -43.97 -31.51 -46.49
N TYR A 396 -44.04 -32.57 -45.69
CA TYR A 396 -45.31 -33.16 -45.25
C TYR A 396 -45.95 -32.43 -44.06
N ILE A 397 -45.25 -31.48 -43.42
CA ILE A 397 -45.78 -30.69 -42.29
C ILE A 397 -46.30 -29.34 -42.81
N PRO A 398 -47.61 -29.04 -42.69
CA PRO A 398 -48.17 -27.76 -43.14
C PRO A 398 -47.79 -26.59 -42.21
N LYS A 399 -47.82 -25.37 -42.74
CA LYS A 399 -47.68 -24.13 -41.94
C LYS A 399 -48.90 -23.92 -41.05
N ALA A 400 -48.70 -23.34 -39.87
CA ALA A 400 -49.78 -23.01 -38.94
C ALA A 400 -50.82 -22.08 -39.59
N THR A 401 -52.10 -22.33 -39.33
CA THR A 401 -53.18 -21.39 -39.63
C THR A 401 -53.37 -20.36 -38.51
N PRO A 402 -53.90 -19.15 -38.78
CA PRO A 402 -54.09 -18.11 -37.75
C PRO A 402 -54.91 -18.58 -36.53
N GLN A 403 -55.93 -19.42 -36.76
CA GLN A 403 -56.74 -19.99 -35.67
C GLN A 403 -55.99 -21.02 -34.81
N GLN A 404 -54.98 -21.70 -35.36
CA GLN A 404 -54.14 -22.64 -34.61
C GLN A 404 -53.14 -21.90 -33.71
N LEU A 405 -52.59 -20.78 -34.19
CA LEU A 405 -51.68 -19.93 -33.42
C LEU A 405 -52.37 -19.31 -32.20
N GLU A 406 -53.59 -18.79 -32.39
CA GLU A 406 -54.37 -18.17 -31.31
C GLU A 406 -54.80 -19.18 -30.24
N LYS A 407 -55.25 -20.38 -30.64
CA LYS A 407 -55.66 -21.45 -29.71
C LYS A 407 -54.52 -22.01 -28.84
N GLN A 408 -53.28 -21.89 -29.29
CA GLN A 408 -52.11 -22.39 -28.55
C GLN A 408 -51.23 -21.29 -27.97
N GLY A 409 -51.73 -20.05 -27.92
CA GLY A 409 -51.04 -18.95 -27.23
C GLY A 409 -49.80 -18.42 -27.95
N PHE A 410 -49.61 -18.74 -29.24
CA PHE A 410 -48.50 -18.22 -30.05
C PHE A 410 -48.73 -16.81 -30.60
N THR A 411 -49.83 -16.15 -30.21
CA THR A 411 -50.17 -14.75 -30.56
C THR A 411 -49.77 -13.73 -29.49
N ALA A 412 -49.24 -14.17 -28.34
CA ALA A 412 -48.72 -13.29 -27.29
C ALA A 412 -47.34 -12.71 -27.65
N ASP A 413 -46.97 -11.59 -27.04
CA ASP A 413 -45.64 -10.99 -27.21
C ASP A 413 -44.55 -11.97 -26.75
N THR A 414 -43.48 -12.09 -27.54
CA THR A 414 -42.37 -13.01 -27.27
C THR A 414 -41.52 -12.52 -26.09
N GLU A 415 -41.25 -13.40 -25.12
CA GLU A 415 -40.40 -13.06 -23.98
C GLU A 415 -38.92 -13.34 -24.30
N ARG A 416 -38.04 -12.42 -23.90
CA ARG A 416 -36.59 -12.54 -24.06
C ARG A 416 -35.97 -12.98 -22.74
N ILE A 417 -35.24 -14.09 -22.76
CA ILE A 417 -34.65 -14.71 -21.57
C ILE A 417 -33.17 -14.96 -21.82
N ILE A 418 -32.34 -14.70 -20.81
CA ILE A 418 -30.93 -15.10 -20.78
C ILE A 418 -30.75 -16.09 -19.64
N TYR A 419 -30.39 -17.32 -19.97
CA TYR A 419 -29.97 -18.32 -18.99
C TYR A 419 -28.47 -18.24 -18.78
N LEU A 420 -28.08 -18.16 -17.51
CA LEU A 420 -26.71 -18.20 -17.06
C LEU A 420 -26.42 -19.56 -16.42
N SER A 421 -25.37 -20.20 -16.85
CA SER A 421 -24.94 -21.49 -16.29
C SER A 421 -23.43 -21.61 -16.26
N ASP A 422 -22.91 -22.36 -15.30
CA ASP A 422 -21.47 -22.57 -15.16
C ASP A 422 -20.90 -23.54 -16.20
N PHE A 423 -19.73 -23.17 -16.72
CA PHE A 423 -18.92 -24.02 -17.60
C PHE A 423 -17.44 -23.88 -17.24
N GLY A 424 -17.03 -24.60 -16.19
CA GLY A 424 -15.67 -24.53 -15.65
C GLY A 424 -15.31 -23.11 -15.19
N THR A 425 -14.33 -22.48 -15.85
CA THR A 425 -13.90 -21.10 -15.56
C THR A 425 -14.72 -20.03 -16.30
N HIS A 426 -15.70 -20.43 -17.10
CA HIS A 426 -16.54 -19.54 -17.89
C HIS A 426 -18.00 -19.62 -17.43
N VAL A 427 -18.75 -18.55 -17.71
CA VAL A 427 -20.20 -18.48 -17.60
C VAL A 427 -20.76 -18.58 -19.00
N MET A 428 -21.67 -19.52 -19.24
CA MET A 428 -22.44 -19.61 -20.47
C MET A 428 -23.65 -18.70 -20.37
N LEU A 429 -23.90 -17.93 -21.43
CA LEU A 429 -25.06 -17.08 -21.62
C LEU A 429 -25.86 -17.65 -22.79
N ILE A 430 -27.04 -18.20 -22.51
CA ILE A 430 -27.91 -18.82 -23.50
C ILE A 430 -29.06 -17.85 -23.80
N PRO A 431 -29.04 -17.15 -24.95
CA PRO A 431 -30.13 -16.26 -25.32
C PRO A 431 -31.32 -17.07 -25.86
N VAL A 432 -32.43 -17.02 -25.14
CA VAL A 432 -33.65 -17.78 -25.42
C VAL A 432 -34.79 -16.83 -25.72
N MET A 433 -35.54 -17.13 -26.78
CA MET A 433 -36.83 -16.51 -27.04
C MET A 433 -37.93 -17.52 -26.74
N ARG A 434 -38.92 -17.09 -25.96
CA ARG A 434 -40.08 -17.91 -25.62
C ARG A 434 -41.24 -17.56 -26.55
N TYR A 435 -41.73 -18.56 -27.29
CA TYR A 435 -42.91 -18.49 -28.15
C TYR A 435 -44.02 -19.34 -27.53
N GLY A 436 -45.02 -18.72 -26.90
CA GLY A 436 -46.00 -19.45 -26.12
C GLY A 436 -45.32 -20.25 -24.99
N GLU A 437 -45.45 -21.58 -25.01
CA GLU A 437 -44.81 -22.49 -24.04
C GLU A 437 -43.45 -23.03 -24.52
N VAL A 438 -43.01 -22.70 -25.74
CA VAL A 438 -41.78 -23.25 -26.32
C VAL A 438 -40.63 -22.27 -26.17
N GLU A 439 -39.56 -22.73 -25.54
CA GLU A 439 -38.31 -21.99 -25.43
C GLU A 439 -37.30 -22.46 -26.46
N ILE A 440 -36.80 -21.53 -27.26
CA ILE A 440 -35.79 -21.82 -28.30
C ILE A 440 -34.65 -20.81 -28.23
N SER A 441 -33.41 -21.31 -28.35
CA SER A 441 -32.24 -20.43 -28.47
C SER A 441 -32.30 -19.67 -29.79
N VAL A 442 -32.02 -18.37 -29.76
CA VAL A 442 -31.98 -17.55 -30.98
C VAL A 442 -30.85 -17.94 -31.93
N LEU A 443 -29.86 -18.70 -31.43
CA LEU A 443 -28.70 -19.15 -32.20
C LEU A 443 -28.91 -20.52 -32.89
N THR A 444 -29.97 -21.27 -32.58
CA THR A 444 -30.26 -22.56 -33.26
C THR A 444 -31.07 -22.35 -34.55
N LYS A 445 -30.89 -23.24 -35.53
CA LYS A 445 -31.69 -23.29 -36.77
C LYS A 445 -32.94 -24.17 -36.67
N ARG A 446 -33.21 -24.72 -35.48
CA ARG A 446 -34.39 -25.52 -35.19
C ARG A 446 -35.68 -24.75 -35.50
N GLN A 447 -36.63 -25.47 -36.04
CA GLN A 447 -37.97 -24.97 -36.31
C GLN A 447 -38.89 -25.30 -35.14
N ILE A 448 -39.92 -24.49 -34.92
CA ILE A 448 -40.90 -24.73 -33.86
C ILE A 448 -42.05 -25.54 -34.45
N TYR A 449 -42.24 -26.76 -33.94
CA TYR A 449 -43.37 -27.61 -34.30
C TYR A 449 -44.34 -27.68 -33.12
N SER A 450 -45.63 -27.55 -33.41
CA SER A 450 -46.68 -27.85 -32.44
C SER A 450 -47.75 -28.74 -33.06
N ALA A 451 -48.51 -29.45 -32.23
CA ALA A 451 -49.53 -30.40 -32.68
C ALA A 451 -50.94 -29.85 -32.39
N ASP A 452 -51.87 -30.02 -33.33
CA ASP A 452 -53.27 -29.70 -33.10
C ASP A 452 -53.93 -30.69 -32.11
N THR A 453 -55.21 -30.45 -31.76
CA THR A 453 -55.97 -31.33 -30.84
C THR A 453 -56.19 -32.74 -31.39
N LYS A 454 -55.86 -33.01 -32.67
CA LYS A 454 -55.94 -34.31 -33.34
C LYS A 454 -54.55 -34.95 -33.53
N GLY A 455 -53.48 -34.32 -33.07
CA GLY A 455 -52.11 -34.81 -33.17
C GLY A 455 -51.41 -34.50 -34.50
N HIS A 456 -51.97 -33.66 -35.37
CA HIS A 456 -51.28 -33.24 -36.59
C HIS A 456 -50.29 -32.11 -36.28
N GLU A 457 -49.02 -32.32 -36.63
CA GLU A 457 -47.97 -31.32 -36.49
C GLU A 457 -48.16 -30.17 -37.49
N PHE A 458 -47.91 -28.93 -37.04
CA PHE A 458 -47.84 -27.73 -37.85
C PHE A 458 -46.61 -26.90 -37.47
N LEU A 459 -46.09 -26.15 -38.44
CA LEU A 459 -44.91 -25.29 -38.29
C LEU A 459 -45.30 -23.89 -37.78
N VAL A 460 -44.71 -23.45 -36.67
CA VAL A 460 -44.82 -22.09 -36.13
C VAL A 460 -43.66 -21.25 -36.67
N GLN A 461 -43.97 -20.08 -37.23
CA GLN A 461 -42.98 -19.18 -37.80
C GLN A 461 -42.29 -18.36 -36.69
N ARG A 462 -40.96 -18.36 -36.70
CA ARG A 462 -40.13 -17.56 -35.79
C ARG A 462 -40.10 -16.10 -36.25
N ASP A 463 -39.99 -15.18 -35.30
CA ASP A 463 -39.75 -13.76 -35.58
C ASP A 463 -38.26 -13.51 -35.74
N GLU A 464 -37.76 -13.73 -36.95
CA GLU A 464 -36.33 -13.58 -37.27
C GLU A 464 -35.82 -12.14 -37.01
N ALA A 465 -36.68 -11.12 -37.14
CA ALA A 465 -36.30 -9.74 -36.91
C ALA A 465 -36.10 -9.45 -35.41
N ALA A 466 -37.01 -9.92 -34.57
CA ALA A 466 -36.88 -9.79 -33.12
C ALA A 466 -35.67 -10.58 -32.57
N GLU A 467 -35.43 -11.80 -33.09
CA GLU A 467 -34.29 -12.62 -32.71
C GLU A 467 -32.94 -12.01 -33.12
N LEU A 468 -32.86 -11.43 -34.32
CA LEU A 468 -31.67 -10.72 -34.79
C LEU A 468 -31.36 -9.49 -33.94
N ASN A 469 -32.39 -8.72 -33.56
CA ASN A 469 -32.23 -7.57 -32.67
C ASN A 469 -31.72 -7.99 -31.28
N PHE A 470 -32.27 -9.08 -30.73
CA PHE A 470 -31.82 -9.60 -29.43
C PHE A 470 -30.36 -10.08 -29.48
N THR A 471 -29.98 -10.76 -30.56
CA THR A 471 -28.60 -11.23 -30.75
C THR A 471 -27.63 -10.05 -30.94
N THR A 472 -28.02 -9.04 -31.73
CA THR A 472 -27.22 -7.84 -31.99
C THR A 472 -26.98 -7.04 -30.71
N LEU A 473 -27.97 -6.96 -29.82
CA LEU A 473 -27.82 -6.32 -28.51
C LEU A 473 -26.73 -6.99 -27.69
N LEU A 474 -26.73 -8.32 -27.61
CA LEU A 474 -25.74 -9.05 -26.82
C LEU A 474 -24.33 -8.84 -27.37
N ILE A 475 -24.15 -8.92 -28.69
CA ILE A 475 -22.84 -8.73 -29.34
C ILE A 475 -22.22 -7.37 -28.99
N ARG A 476 -23.03 -6.30 -28.93
CA ARG A 476 -22.55 -4.95 -28.62
C ARG A 476 -22.07 -4.78 -27.18
N GLN A 477 -22.42 -5.69 -26.27
CA GLN A 477 -22.10 -5.56 -24.86
C GLN A 477 -20.69 -6.03 -24.52
N HIS A 478 -20.07 -6.90 -25.32
CA HIS A 478 -18.71 -7.36 -25.07
C HIS A 478 -17.99 -7.79 -26.36
N ALA A 479 -16.74 -7.33 -26.54
CA ALA A 479 -15.95 -7.59 -27.75
C ALA A 479 -15.79 -9.08 -28.09
N TRP A 480 -15.66 -9.95 -27.08
CA TRP A 480 -15.52 -11.40 -27.30
C TRP A 480 -16.77 -12.12 -27.80
N PHE A 481 -17.96 -11.49 -27.80
CA PHE A 481 -19.16 -12.14 -28.32
C PHE A 481 -19.22 -12.14 -29.85
N GLU A 482 -18.57 -11.19 -30.50
CA GLU A 482 -18.52 -11.09 -31.96
C GLU A 482 -17.82 -12.29 -32.60
N GLU A 483 -16.65 -12.68 -32.08
CA GLU A 483 -15.89 -13.84 -32.57
C GLU A 483 -16.62 -15.19 -32.34
N GLN A 484 -17.63 -15.24 -31.46
CA GLN A 484 -18.29 -16.49 -31.07
C GLN A 484 -19.43 -16.91 -32.01
N LEU A 485 -19.94 -16.00 -32.84
CA LEU A 485 -21.02 -16.30 -33.80
C LEU A 485 -20.59 -17.34 -34.85
N GLU A 486 -19.30 -17.36 -35.20
CA GLU A 486 -18.76 -18.24 -36.23
C GLU A 486 -18.53 -19.68 -35.75
N ASN A 487 -18.66 -19.93 -34.44
CA ASN A 487 -18.35 -21.22 -33.82
C ASN A 487 -19.55 -22.18 -33.85
N GLY A 488 -20.74 -21.72 -34.26
CA GLY A 488 -21.94 -22.55 -34.36
C GLY A 488 -22.53 -23.00 -33.02
N LEU A 489 -22.08 -22.42 -31.91
CA LEU A 489 -22.60 -22.71 -30.57
C LEU A 489 -23.96 -22.01 -30.37
N HIS A 490 -24.83 -22.60 -29.57
CA HIS A 490 -26.15 -22.04 -29.25
C HIS A 490 -26.12 -21.10 -28.02
N TYR A 491 -24.92 -20.75 -27.55
CA TYR A 491 -24.66 -19.92 -26.38
C TYR A 491 -23.40 -19.08 -26.57
N PHE A 492 -23.35 -17.95 -25.86
CA PHE A 492 -22.13 -17.18 -25.65
C PHE A 492 -21.43 -17.64 -24.38
N TYR A 493 -20.13 -17.42 -24.26
CA TYR A 493 -19.39 -17.68 -23.04
C TYR A 493 -18.46 -16.53 -22.70
N LEU A 494 -18.35 -16.23 -21.41
CA LEU A 494 -17.45 -15.21 -20.88
C LEU A 494 -16.72 -15.77 -19.66
N HIS A 495 -15.42 -15.55 -19.56
CA HIS A 495 -14.65 -16.02 -18.41
C HIS A 495 -15.16 -15.36 -17.11
N LYS A 496 -15.29 -16.12 -16.01
CA LYS A 496 -15.90 -15.66 -14.74
C LYS A 496 -15.33 -14.33 -14.24
N ARG A 497 -14.02 -14.12 -14.39
CA ARG A 497 -13.34 -12.86 -14.04
C ARG A 497 -13.85 -11.63 -14.80
N HIS A 498 -14.19 -11.79 -16.08
CA HIS A 498 -14.73 -10.71 -16.91
C HIS A 498 -16.24 -10.56 -16.71
N PHE A 499 -16.95 -11.68 -16.56
CA PHE A 499 -18.38 -11.68 -16.30
C PHE A 499 -18.74 -11.03 -14.95
N LEU A 500 -17.96 -11.29 -13.90
CA LEU A 500 -18.15 -10.70 -12.57
C LEU A 500 -17.37 -9.38 -12.40
N ASN A 501 -16.88 -8.77 -13.48
CA ASN A 501 -16.29 -7.44 -13.42
C ASN A 501 -17.39 -6.41 -13.10
N GLU A 502 -17.22 -5.71 -11.98
CA GLU A 502 -18.20 -4.79 -11.39
C GLU A 502 -18.68 -3.71 -12.36
N ASP A 503 -17.75 -3.14 -13.14
CA ASP A 503 -18.06 -2.05 -14.07
C ASP A 503 -18.86 -2.55 -15.28
N TRP A 504 -18.71 -3.82 -15.63
CA TRP A 504 -19.40 -4.39 -16.78
C TRP A 504 -20.77 -4.97 -16.39
N PHE A 505 -20.82 -5.83 -15.37
CA PHE A 505 -22.04 -6.60 -15.12
C PHE A 505 -23.17 -5.74 -14.54
N LEU A 506 -22.87 -4.76 -13.68
CA LEU A 506 -23.91 -3.90 -13.11
C LEU A 506 -24.59 -3.03 -14.18
N ASP A 507 -23.82 -2.54 -15.15
CA ASP A 507 -24.33 -1.72 -16.24
C ASP A 507 -25.11 -2.57 -17.25
N VAL A 508 -24.58 -3.76 -17.60
CA VAL A 508 -25.22 -4.66 -18.56
C VAL A 508 -26.52 -5.26 -18.00
N PHE A 509 -26.57 -5.64 -16.72
CA PHE A 509 -27.77 -6.18 -16.11
C PHE A 509 -28.88 -5.12 -15.98
N GLU A 510 -28.52 -3.86 -15.71
CA GLU A 510 -29.48 -2.74 -15.71
C GLU A 510 -30.06 -2.52 -17.11
N GLN A 511 -29.21 -2.50 -18.15
CA GLN A 511 -29.66 -2.39 -19.54
C GLN A 511 -30.56 -3.56 -19.97
N TRP A 512 -30.25 -4.79 -19.55
CA TRP A 512 -31.08 -5.94 -19.84
C TRP A 512 -32.47 -5.83 -19.20
N GLN A 513 -32.54 -5.38 -17.94
CA GLN A 513 -33.80 -5.16 -17.25
C GLN A 513 -34.62 -4.02 -17.89
N ASP A 514 -33.97 -2.91 -18.24
CA ASP A 514 -34.62 -1.77 -18.91
C ASP A 514 -35.22 -2.14 -20.27
N GLN A 515 -34.64 -3.14 -20.94
CA GLN A 515 -35.14 -3.70 -22.19
C GLN A 515 -36.10 -4.88 -22.03
N GLY A 516 -36.52 -5.19 -20.81
CA GLY A 516 -37.47 -6.26 -20.51
C GLY A 516 -36.91 -7.67 -20.67
N ILE A 517 -35.59 -7.85 -20.61
CA ILE A 517 -34.94 -9.16 -20.70
C ILE A 517 -34.89 -9.81 -19.31
N THR A 518 -35.41 -11.04 -19.21
CA THR A 518 -35.38 -11.81 -17.96
C THR A 518 -34.07 -12.58 -17.83
N ILE A 519 -33.39 -12.46 -16.69
CA ILE A 519 -32.09 -13.12 -16.44
C ILE A 519 -32.29 -14.20 -15.40
N LEU A 520 -31.94 -15.44 -15.72
CA LEU A 520 -32.06 -16.62 -14.85
C LEU A 520 -30.70 -17.28 -14.62
N GLY A 521 -30.50 -17.91 -13.45
CA GLY A 521 -29.28 -18.65 -13.11
C GLY A 521 -28.12 -17.85 -12.50
N PHE A 522 -28.24 -16.52 -12.33
CA PHE A 522 -27.14 -15.69 -11.76
C PHE A 522 -26.71 -16.10 -10.34
N ASN A 523 -27.69 -16.39 -9.46
CA ASN A 523 -27.43 -16.79 -8.08
C ASN A 523 -26.98 -18.26 -7.95
N GLU A 524 -27.13 -19.04 -9.03
CA GLU A 524 -26.75 -20.46 -9.08
C GLU A 524 -25.30 -20.64 -9.54
N LEU A 525 -24.63 -19.56 -9.94
CA LEU A 525 -23.22 -19.57 -10.31
C LEU A 525 -22.33 -19.87 -9.10
N GLU A 526 -21.49 -20.90 -9.24
CA GLU A 526 -20.55 -21.36 -8.23
C GLU A 526 -19.57 -20.24 -7.85
N GLY A 527 -19.57 -19.89 -6.57
CA GLY A 527 -18.73 -18.84 -6.00
C GLY A 527 -19.30 -17.42 -6.10
N ASN A 528 -20.46 -17.22 -6.74
CA ASN A 528 -21.10 -15.91 -6.81
C ASN A 528 -21.84 -15.58 -5.50
N LYS A 529 -21.46 -14.48 -4.87
CA LYS A 529 -22.16 -13.93 -3.69
C LYS A 529 -22.69 -12.54 -3.96
N LEU A 530 -22.54 -12.02 -5.18
CA LEU A 530 -22.87 -10.64 -5.51
C LEU A 530 -24.36 -10.47 -5.78
N ASN A 531 -24.88 -9.29 -5.48
CA ASN A 531 -26.23 -8.89 -5.85
C ASN A 531 -26.21 -8.26 -7.26
N PRO A 532 -27.15 -8.61 -8.16
CA PRO A 532 -27.18 -8.06 -9.52
C PRO A 532 -27.65 -6.61 -9.62
N ASN A 533 -28.20 -6.02 -8.56
CA ASN A 533 -28.83 -4.69 -8.61
C ASN A 533 -27.88 -3.60 -8.09
N LYS A 534 -27.92 -2.43 -8.74
CA LYS A 534 -27.27 -1.21 -8.23
C LYS A 534 -27.93 -0.72 -6.95
N VAL A 535 -27.14 -0.05 -6.10
CA VAL A 535 -27.65 0.54 -4.86
C VAL A 535 -28.47 1.79 -5.16
N LYS A 536 -29.66 1.87 -4.57
CA LYS A 536 -30.48 3.09 -4.48
C LYS A 536 -30.43 3.58 -3.04
N ILE A 537 -29.86 4.76 -2.83
CA ILE A 537 -29.68 5.36 -1.49
C ILE A 537 -30.59 6.57 -1.38
N THR A 538 -31.46 6.56 -0.38
CA THR A 538 -32.30 7.69 -0.01
C THR A 538 -31.93 8.12 1.40
N ILE A 539 -31.64 9.41 1.59
CA ILE A 539 -31.31 10.00 2.88
C ILE A 539 -32.33 11.09 3.18
N GLN A 540 -32.92 11.04 4.37
CA GLN A 540 -33.80 12.09 4.86
C GLN A 540 -33.36 12.56 6.24
N VAL A 541 -33.11 13.85 6.40
CA VAL A 541 -32.67 14.45 7.68
C VAL A 541 -33.87 15.08 8.38
N LEU A 542 -34.16 14.62 9.60
CA LEU A 542 -35.25 15.10 10.46
C LEU A 542 -34.71 15.85 11.68
N SER A 543 -35.43 16.87 12.15
CA SER A 543 -35.07 17.57 13.40
C SER A 543 -35.54 16.79 14.64
N GLY A 544 -34.62 16.55 15.58
CA GLY A 544 -34.89 16.05 16.93
C GLY A 544 -34.65 17.13 18.00
N ILE A 545 -34.55 16.78 19.29
CA ILE A 545 -34.32 17.79 20.34
C ILE A 545 -32.85 18.23 20.36
N ASN A 546 -31.92 17.27 20.52
CA ASN A 546 -30.47 17.53 20.61
C ASN A 546 -29.71 17.13 19.33
N TRP A 547 -30.39 16.46 18.41
CA TRP A 547 -29.81 15.80 17.25
C TRP A 547 -30.65 16.08 16.00
N PHE A 548 -29.99 16.15 14.86
CA PHE A 548 -30.57 15.88 13.55
C PHE A 548 -30.44 14.39 13.27
N ASN A 549 -31.55 13.76 12.88
CA ASN A 549 -31.63 12.33 12.61
C ASN A 549 -31.64 12.11 11.10
N ALA A 550 -30.53 11.65 10.54
CA ALA A 550 -30.45 11.24 9.14
C ALA A 550 -30.88 9.77 9.01
N LEU A 551 -32.05 9.55 8.44
CA LEU A 551 -32.58 8.24 8.07
C LEU A 551 -31.92 7.81 6.77
N VAL A 552 -31.18 6.71 6.80
CA VAL A 552 -30.50 6.16 5.62
C VAL A 552 -31.24 4.90 5.16
N ASP A 553 -31.76 4.92 3.94
CA ASP A 553 -32.33 3.76 3.28
C ASP A 553 -31.50 3.38 2.05
N ALA A 554 -30.72 2.30 2.15
CA ALA A 554 -29.90 1.77 1.06
C ALA A 554 -30.51 0.44 0.58
N ARG A 555 -31.01 0.42 -0.67
CA ARG A 555 -31.66 -0.75 -1.27
C ARG A 555 -30.92 -1.27 -2.49
N PHE A 556 -30.82 -2.59 -2.59
CA PHE A 556 -30.31 -3.33 -3.74
C PHE A 556 -31.47 -4.14 -4.32
N GLY A 557 -32.16 -3.58 -5.31
CA GLY A 557 -33.42 -4.13 -5.82
C GLY A 557 -34.50 -4.15 -4.72
N ARG A 558 -34.98 -5.34 -4.35
CA ARG A 558 -35.98 -5.53 -3.26
C ARG A 558 -35.36 -5.70 -1.87
N LYS A 559 -34.04 -5.73 -1.77
CA LYS A 559 -33.31 -6.04 -0.53
C LYS A 559 -32.72 -4.78 0.10
N ARG A 560 -32.62 -4.74 1.41
CA ARG A 560 -32.12 -3.59 2.17
C ARG A 560 -30.76 -3.92 2.79
N ALA A 561 -29.89 -2.90 2.89
CA ALA A 561 -28.65 -2.98 3.63
C ALA A 561 -28.77 -2.23 4.95
N ALA A 562 -28.56 -2.91 6.08
CA ALA A 562 -28.55 -2.28 7.38
C ALA A 562 -27.37 -1.30 7.51
N LEU A 563 -27.59 -0.13 8.15
CA LEU A 563 -26.59 0.92 8.31
C LEU A 563 -25.32 0.44 9.03
N LYS A 564 -25.47 -0.52 9.95
CA LYS A 564 -24.35 -1.18 10.64
C LYS A 564 -23.42 -1.96 9.69
N GLN A 565 -23.97 -2.57 8.63
CA GLN A 565 -23.17 -3.30 7.65
C GLN A 565 -22.44 -2.34 6.71
N ILE A 566 -23.10 -1.25 6.33
CA ILE A 566 -22.48 -0.15 5.57
C ILE A 566 -21.31 0.45 6.37
N TYR A 567 -21.52 0.73 7.66
CA TYR A 567 -20.46 1.23 8.55
C TYR A 567 -19.27 0.27 8.65
N ARG A 568 -19.51 -1.04 8.76
CA ARG A 568 -18.45 -2.05 8.77
C ARG A 568 -17.67 -2.07 7.46
N ALA A 569 -18.37 -1.98 6.32
CA ALA A 569 -17.74 -1.95 5.01
C ALA A 569 -16.83 -0.72 4.86
N VAL A 570 -17.33 0.47 5.20
CA VAL A 570 -16.55 1.73 5.16
C VAL A 570 -15.34 1.65 6.09
N LYS A 571 -15.51 1.17 7.33
CA LYS A 571 -14.42 1.00 8.29
C LYS A 571 -13.32 0.04 7.80
N ASN A 572 -13.71 -1.02 7.11
CA ASN A 572 -12.80 -2.00 6.52
C ASN A 572 -12.28 -1.59 5.14
N LYS A 573 -12.68 -0.43 4.63
CA LYS A 573 -12.42 0.03 3.25
C LYS A 573 -12.86 -1.00 2.18
N SER A 574 -13.90 -1.75 2.50
CA SER A 574 -14.55 -2.72 1.60
C SER A 574 -15.67 -2.03 0.84
N ARG A 575 -15.73 -2.28 -0.47
CA ARG A 575 -16.86 -1.85 -1.32
C ARG A 575 -18.05 -2.79 -1.23
N TYR A 576 -17.87 -3.98 -0.64
CA TYR A 576 -18.92 -4.98 -0.47
C TYR A 576 -19.64 -4.81 0.86
N VAL A 577 -20.98 -4.81 0.81
CA VAL A 577 -21.88 -4.79 1.96
C VAL A 577 -22.73 -6.05 1.98
N GLN A 578 -22.73 -6.74 3.10
CA GLN A 578 -23.57 -7.92 3.30
C GLN A 578 -25.03 -7.49 3.50
N LEU A 579 -25.93 -8.11 2.73
CA LEU A 579 -27.38 -7.91 2.78
C LEU A 579 -28.05 -8.94 3.69
N ASP A 580 -29.33 -8.71 4.00
CA ASP A 580 -30.11 -9.55 4.94
C ASP A 580 -30.28 -11.01 4.47
N ASP A 581 -30.15 -11.28 3.17
CA ASP A 581 -30.23 -12.63 2.57
C ASP A 581 -28.86 -13.32 2.42
N GLY A 582 -27.78 -12.70 2.90
CA GLY A 582 -26.42 -13.23 2.81
C GLY A 582 -25.68 -12.89 1.51
N THR A 583 -26.33 -12.25 0.53
CA THR A 583 -25.67 -11.73 -0.67
C THR A 583 -24.86 -10.45 -0.35
N GLN A 584 -24.00 -10.04 -1.27
CA GLN A 584 -23.12 -8.87 -1.16
C GLN A 584 -23.50 -7.82 -2.20
N GLY A 585 -23.96 -6.67 -1.73
CA GLY A 585 -24.15 -5.48 -2.57
C GLY A 585 -22.86 -4.71 -2.74
N ILE A 586 -22.67 -4.07 -3.91
CA ILE A 586 -21.51 -3.24 -4.23
C ILE A 586 -21.86 -1.76 -4.03
N LEU A 587 -21.09 -1.06 -3.19
CA LEU A 587 -21.21 0.38 -2.97
C LEU A 587 -20.29 1.15 -3.94
N PRO A 588 -20.82 2.14 -4.69
CA PRO A 588 -20.01 3.04 -5.51
C PRO A 588 -18.97 3.79 -4.68
N ALA A 589 -17.80 4.08 -5.30
CA ALA A 589 -16.70 4.77 -4.62
C ALA A 589 -17.10 6.15 -4.07
N GLU A 590 -17.94 6.90 -4.79
CA GLU A 590 -18.48 8.18 -4.36
C GLU A 590 -19.26 8.05 -3.03
N TRP A 591 -20.15 7.06 -2.96
CA TRP A 591 -20.94 6.80 -1.76
C TRP A 591 -20.10 6.30 -0.60
N LEU A 592 -19.05 5.52 -0.86
CA LEU A 592 -18.08 5.12 0.17
C LEU A 592 -17.44 6.34 0.85
N ALA A 593 -17.03 7.34 0.07
CA ALA A 593 -16.46 8.58 0.57
C ALA A 593 -17.49 9.47 1.30
N LYS A 594 -18.71 9.58 0.76
CA LYS A 594 -19.82 10.30 1.44
C LYS A 594 -20.12 9.67 2.80
N PHE A 595 -20.28 8.35 2.87
CA PHE A 595 -20.53 7.65 4.13
C PHE A 595 -19.38 7.77 5.13
N GLU A 596 -18.11 7.73 4.69
CA GLU A 596 -16.97 8.00 5.58
C GLU A 596 -17.11 9.37 6.25
N THR A 597 -17.50 10.38 5.49
CA THR A 597 -17.71 11.74 6.00
C THR A 597 -18.91 11.81 6.94
N TYR A 598 -20.03 11.16 6.60
CA TYR A 598 -21.23 11.11 7.44
C TYR A 598 -20.98 10.43 8.78
N PHE A 599 -20.28 9.28 8.79
CA PHE A 599 -19.94 8.56 10.02
C PHE A 599 -18.89 9.28 10.88
N ASN A 600 -18.16 10.26 10.33
CA ASN A 600 -17.29 11.13 11.11
C ASN A 600 -18.06 12.28 11.78
N ALA A 601 -19.21 12.69 11.22
CA ALA A 601 -20.02 13.81 11.69
C ALA A 601 -21.09 13.41 12.73
N GLY A 602 -21.53 12.15 12.74
CA GLY A 602 -22.60 11.66 13.62
C GLY A 602 -22.34 10.27 14.18
N GLU A 603 -23.18 9.86 15.15
CA GLU A 603 -23.15 8.54 15.76
C GLU A 603 -24.33 7.69 15.27
N ILE A 604 -24.12 6.37 15.13
CA ILE A 604 -25.21 5.46 14.74
C ILE A 604 -26.12 5.24 15.95
N ALA A 605 -27.34 5.75 15.88
CA ALA A 605 -28.37 5.56 16.90
C ALA A 605 -29.10 4.21 16.71
N ALA A 606 -30.17 3.97 17.47
CA ALA A 606 -30.98 2.77 17.29
C ALA A 606 -31.60 2.72 15.88
N GLY A 607 -31.54 1.56 15.22
CA GLY A 607 -32.02 1.36 13.85
C GLY A 607 -31.02 1.81 12.77
N ASP A 608 -31.54 2.30 11.63
CA ASP A 608 -30.77 2.83 10.50
C ASP A 608 -30.71 4.37 10.50
N THR A 609 -30.56 4.94 11.71
CA THR A 609 -30.54 6.39 11.92
C THR A 609 -29.14 6.84 12.31
N LEU A 610 -28.61 7.83 11.61
CA LEU A 610 -27.40 8.55 11.97
C LEU A 610 -27.78 9.82 12.73
N ALA A 611 -27.39 9.92 14.00
CA ALA A 611 -27.65 11.07 14.85
C ALA A 611 -26.47 12.05 14.80
N ILE A 612 -26.72 13.25 14.28
CA ILE A 612 -25.74 14.34 14.17
C ILE A 612 -26.12 15.42 15.19
N PRO A 613 -25.24 15.81 16.13
CA PRO A 613 -25.58 16.84 17.12
C PRO A 613 -25.98 18.16 16.46
N LYS A 614 -26.99 18.84 17.00
CA LYS A 614 -27.42 20.15 16.45
C LYS A 614 -26.34 21.23 16.49
N VAL A 615 -25.38 21.09 17.40
CA VAL A 615 -24.19 21.94 17.49
C VAL A 615 -23.37 21.92 16.19
N ASN A 616 -23.47 20.84 15.40
CA ASN A 616 -22.84 20.69 14.09
C ASN A 616 -23.73 21.16 12.92
N TYR A 617 -24.56 22.18 13.11
CA TYR A 617 -25.47 22.66 12.06
C TYR A 617 -24.77 23.05 10.76
N THR A 618 -23.56 23.61 10.83
CA THR A 618 -22.74 23.94 9.64
C THR A 618 -22.34 22.70 8.84
N VAL A 619 -22.07 21.60 9.54
CA VAL A 619 -21.69 20.33 8.91
C VAL A 619 -22.87 19.71 8.17
N ILE A 620 -24.12 19.97 8.58
CA ILE A 620 -25.30 19.47 7.86
C ILE A 620 -25.44 20.15 6.50
N GLU A 621 -25.20 21.46 6.43
CA GLU A 621 -25.24 22.21 5.17
C GLU A 621 -24.14 21.80 4.18
N GLU A 622 -22.97 21.42 4.69
CA GLU A 622 -21.85 20.95 3.85
C GLU A 622 -22.05 19.51 3.37
N LEU A 623 -22.67 18.66 4.19
CA LEU A 623 -22.76 17.21 3.94
C LEU A 623 -24.02 16.76 3.20
N PHE A 624 -25.13 17.47 3.37
CA PHE A 624 -26.42 17.07 2.82
C PHE A 624 -26.93 18.10 1.82
N GLU A 625 -27.37 17.61 0.67
CA GLU A 625 -28.03 18.43 -0.34
C GLU A 625 -29.38 18.94 0.18
N ALA A 626 -29.83 20.11 -0.29
CA ALA A 626 -31.09 20.72 0.15
C ALA A 626 -32.30 19.77 0.00
N ALA A 627 -32.29 18.92 -1.04
CA ALA A 627 -33.35 17.93 -1.28
C ALA A 627 -33.42 16.81 -0.23
N MET A 628 -32.37 16.62 0.58
CA MET A 628 -32.31 15.62 1.66
C MET A 628 -32.77 16.18 3.02
N LEU A 629 -32.94 17.50 3.12
CA LEU A 629 -33.33 18.20 4.34
C LEU A 629 -34.84 18.39 4.39
N ASP A 630 -35.46 18.06 5.52
CA ASP A 630 -36.84 18.46 5.79
C ASP A 630 -36.95 19.99 5.92
N GLU A 631 -38.10 20.57 5.56
CA GLU A 631 -38.32 22.03 5.53
C GLU A 631 -38.04 22.66 6.91
N LYS A 632 -38.47 21.98 7.97
CA LYS A 632 -38.20 22.36 9.36
C LYS A 632 -36.72 22.39 9.73
N VAL A 633 -35.91 21.51 9.13
CA VAL A 633 -34.46 21.45 9.39
C VAL A 633 -33.77 22.63 8.70
N SER A 634 -34.17 22.96 7.47
CA SER A 634 -33.63 24.10 6.74
C SER A 634 -33.91 25.43 7.46
N ASP A 635 -35.15 25.61 7.93
CA ASP A 635 -35.54 26.78 8.73
C ASP A 635 -34.73 26.88 10.02
N GLU A 636 -34.58 25.76 10.75
CA GLU A 636 -33.84 25.73 12.01
C GLU A 636 -32.36 26.08 11.83
N ILE A 637 -31.72 25.56 10.78
CA ILE A 637 -30.32 25.88 10.44
C ILE A 637 -30.17 27.37 10.09
N SER A 638 -31.11 27.94 9.34
CA SER A 638 -31.08 29.35 8.97
C SER A 638 -31.15 30.27 10.21
N VAL A 639 -31.98 29.90 11.20
CA VAL A 639 -32.10 30.61 12.48
C VAL A 639 -30.80 30.52 13.28
N TYR A 640 -30.15 29.35 13.32
CA TYR A 640 -28.85 29.20 13.98
C TYR A 640 -27.79 30.07 13.34
N ARG A 641 -27.69 30.08 12.00
CA ARG A 641 -26.73 30.92 11.28
C ARG A 641 -26.94 32.40 11.58
N GLN A 642 -28.18 32.90 11.50
CA GLN A 642 -28.48 34.31 11.72
C GLN A 642 -28.17 34.74 13.17
N ARG A 643 -28.59 33.94 14.16
CA ARG A 643 -28.44 34.32 15.57
C ARG A 643 -27.04 34.08 16.14
N LEU A 644 -26.27 33.13 15.61
CA LEU A 644 -24.88 32.89 16.02
C LEU A 644 -23.88 33.80 15.28
N ALA A 645 -24.24 34.32 14.10
CA ALA A 645 -23.45 35.34 13.40
C ALA A 645 -23.46 36.69 14.16
N ASP A 646 -24.58 37.04 14.79
CA ASP A 646 -24.76 38.27 15.60
C ASP A 646 -24.31 38.11 17.07
N PHE A 647 -23.24 37.35 17.32
CA PHE A 647 -22.71 37.12 18.69
C PHE A 647 -22.33 38.41 19.44
N ALA A 648 -22.16 39.53 18.73
CA ALA A 648 -21.89 40.84 19.31
C ALA A 648 -23.11 41.48 20.03
N THR A 649 -24.34 40.96 19.84
CA THR A 649 -25.57 41.52 20.43
C THR A 649 -26.36 40.51 21.26
N ILE A 650 -25.68 39.84 22.20
CA ILE A 650 -26.36 39.01 23.21
C ILE A 650 -27.32 39.89 24.01
N ARG A 651 -28.61 39.52 24.01
CA ARG A 651 -29.65 40.28 24.72
C ARG A 651 -29.41 40.25 26.24
N PRO A 652 -29.60 41.37 26.94
CA PRO A 652 -29.47 41.42 28.39
C PRO A 652 -30.61 40.63 29.05
N VAL A 653 -30.26 39.79 30.03
CA VAL A 653 -31.20 39.01 30.84
C VAL A 653 -31.31 39.65 32.21
N ALA A 654 -32.51 39.74 32.78
CA ALA A 654 -32.71 40.27 34.12
C ALA A 654 -32.03 39.37 35.18
N VAL A 655 -31.35 39.98 36.15
CA VAL A 655 -30.80 39.26 37.30
C VAL A 655 -31.96 38.69 38.13
N PRO A 656 -31.91 37.42 38.55
CA PRO A 656 -32.92 36.87 39.45
C PRO A 656 -33.01 37.63 40.77
N GLU A 657 -34.22 37.97 41.20
CA GLU A 657 -34.47 38.72 42.45
C GLU A 657 -34.02 37.95 43.69
N GLU A 658 -33.97 36.62 43.61
CA GLU A 658 -33.55 35.72 44.68
C GLU A 658 -32.03 35.64 44.87
N LEU A 659 -31.25 36.32 44.02
CA LEU A 659 -29.80 36.40 44.14
C LEU A 659 -29.42 37.44 45.22
N THR A 660 -28.85 36.98 46.33
CA THR A 660 -28.35 37.84 47.40
C THR A 660 -26.97 38.40 47.04
N GLY A 661 -26.94 39.42 46.18
CA GLY A 661 -25.72 40.13 45.79
C GLY A 661 -25.85 40.87 44.45
N THR A 662 -24.92 41.77 44.14
CA THR A 662 -24.91 42.54 42.88
C THR A 662 -23.88 41.98 41.90
N LEU A 663 -24.32 41.62 40.68
CA LEU A 663 -23.41 41.24 39.60
C LEU A 663 -22.69 42.47 39.03
N ARG A 664 -21.39 42.33 38.76
CA ARG A 664 -20.63 43.32 37.97
C ARG A 664 -21.02 43.27 36.49
N PRO A 665 -20.75 44.32 35.68
CA PRO A 665 -21.13 44.35 34.26
C PRO A 665 -20.65 43.14 33.45
N TYR A 666 -19.41 42.70 33.64
CA TYR A 666 -18.90 41.50 32.98
C TYR A 666 -19.56 40.22 33.54
N GLN A 667 -19.87 40.14 34.83
CA GLN A 667 -20.60 38.98 35.39
C GLN A 667 -22.00 38.88 34.79
N GLN A 668 -22.67 40.02 34.60
CA GLN A 668 -23.95 40.10 33.88
C GLN A 668 -23.83 39.62 32.43
N GLN A 669 -22.78 40.03 31.71
CA GLN A 669 -22.53 39.53 30.36
C GLN A 669 -22.33 38.01 30.34
N GLY A 670 -21.69 37.44 31.37
CA GLY A 670 -21.56 35.99 31.52
C GLY A 670 -22.90 35.29 31.74
N LEU A 671 -23.78 35.87 32.57
CA LEU A 671 -25.16 35.40 32.73
C LEU A 671 -25.97 35.47 31.43
N ASN A 672 -25.82 36.57 30.67
CA ASN A 672 -26.46 36.74 29.37
C ASN A 672 -25.98 35.66 28.39
N TRP A 673 -24.68 35.39 28.34
CA TRP A 673 -24.10 34.37 27.48
C TRP A 673 -24.56 32.95 27.84
N LEU A 674 -24.62 32.62 29.14
CA LEU A 674 -25.15 31.32 29.58
C LEU A 674 -26.63 31.13 29.17
N ASN A 675 -27.45 32.19 29.27
CA ASN A 675 -28.83 32.16 28.81
C ASN A 675 -28.96 32.10 27.29
N PHE A 676 -28.09 32.76 26.55
CA PHE A 676 -28.05 32.67 25.10
C PHE A 676 -27.77 31.24 24.63
N LEU A 677 -26.81 30.54 25.24
CA LEU A 677 -26.56 29.12 24.95
C LEU A 677 -27.75 28.23 25.32
N ASP A 678 -28.41 28.53 26.45
CA ASP A 678 -29.61 27.81 26.90
C ASP A 678 -30.76 27.89 25.90
N ASP A 679 -30.97 29.03 25.25
CA ASP A 679 -32.03 29.25 24.25
C ASP A 679 -31.88 28.31 23.03
N PHE A 680 -30.66 27.84 22.73
CA PHE A 680 -30.38 26.86 21.68
C PHE A 680 -30.15 25.43 22.19
N ASN A 681 -30.28 25.22 23.50
CA ASN A 681 -29.89 23.99 24.18
C ASN A 681 -28.43 23.57 23.89
N PHE A 682 -27.54 24.56 23.84
CA PHE A 682 -26.11 24.37 23.64
C PHE A 682 -25.36 24.40 24.97
N GLY A 683 -24.27 23.63 25.02
CA GLY A 683 -23.29 23.73 26.09
C GLY A 683 -22.25 24.81 25.80
N GLY A 684 -21.29 24.94 26.71
CA GLY A 684 -20.21 25.91 26.56
C GLY A 684 -19.13 25.80 27.63
N CYS A 685 -18.06 26.56 27.42
CA CYS A 685 -16.91 26.69 28.28
C CYS A 685 -16.83 28.13 28.83
N LEU A 686 -17.06 28.28 30.13
CA LEU A 686 -16.83 29.54 30.85
C LEU A 686 -15.37 29.58 31.31
N ALA A 687 -14.54 30.24 30.52
CA ALA A 687 -13.09 30.27 30.61
C ALA A 687 -12.53 31.61 31.16
N ASP A 688 -13.32 32.35 31.95
CA ASP A 688 -12.87 33.58 32.60
C ASP A 688 -11.66 33.36 33.51
N ASP A 689 -10.78 34.36 33.61
CA ASP A 689 -9.65 34.35 34.53
C ASP A 689 -10.08 34.07 35.99
N MET A 690 -9.14 33.53 36.76
CA MET A 690 -9.37 33.18 38.15
C MET A 690 -9.66 34.43 38.97
N GLY A 691 -10.73 34.41 39.78
CA GLY A 691 -11.10 35.57 40.62
C GLY A 691 -12.19 36.48 40.02
N LEU A 692 -12.61 36.29 38.76
CA LEU A 692 -13.73 37.04 38.15
C LEU A 692 -15.13 36.58 38.61
N GLY A 693 -15.22 35.67 39.58
CA GLY A 693 -16.51 35.21 40.11
C GLY A 693 -17.31 34.33 39.14
N LYS A 694 -16.70 33.24 38.65
CA LYS A 694 -17.39 32.26 37.79
C LYS A 694 -18.54 31.55 38.51
N SER A 695 -18.36 31.21 39.79
CA SER A 695 -19.39 30.53 40.57
C SER A 695 -20.66 31.36 40.72
N ILE A 696 -20.54 32.67 41.01
CA ILE A 696 -21.72 33.55 41.16
C ILE A 696 -22.48 33.71 39.83
N GLN A 697 -21.78 33.72 38.68
CA GLN A 697 -22.43 33.71 37.37
C GLN A 697 -23.27 32.43 37.17
N VAL A 698 -22.73 31.28 37.55
CA VAL A 698 -23.43 29.98 37.46
C VAL A 698 -24.58 29.88 38.46
N ILE A 699 -24.42 30.38 39.69
CA ILE A 699 -25.48 30.42 40.70
C ILE A 699 -26.64 31.30 40.20
N ALA A 700 -26.33 32.49 39.67
CA ALA A 700 -27.33 33.37 39.07
C ALA A 700 -28.05 32.69 37.88
N PHE A 701 -27.31 31.94 37.06
CA PHE A 701 -27.90 31.16 35.98
C PHE A 701 -28.83 30.04 36.48
N ILE A 702 -28.44 29.26 37.50
CA ILE A 702 -29.28 28.22 38.10
C ILE A 702 -30.60 28.81 38.62
N LEU A 703 -30.55 29.99 39.24
CA LEU A 703 -31.74 30.73 39.68
C LEU A 703 -32.61 31.15 38.51
N SER A 704 -32.04 31.65 37.39
CA SER A 704 -32.83 32.03 36.22
C SER A 704 -33.58 30.86 35.59
N GLN A 705 -33.07 29.62 35.74
CA GLN A 705 -33.71 28.42 35.20
C GLN A 705 -35.01 28.00 35.93
N ARG A 706 -35.28 28.51 37.15
CA ARG A 706 -36.52 28.23 37.89
C ARG A 706 -37.78 28.64 37.12
N ARG A 707 -37.68 29.74 36.35
CA ARG A 707 -38.80 30.27 35.55
C ARG A 707 -38.97 29.55 34.21
N LYS A 708 -37.91 28.85 33.74
CA LYS A 708 -37.87 28.19 32.41
C LYS A 708 -38.17 26.70 32.45
N THR A 709 -37.90 26.02 33.56
CA THR A 709 -37.94 24.54 33.63
C THR A 709 -38.71 24.04 34.85
N THR A 710 -39.50 22.97 34.69
CA THR A 710 -40.24 22.35 35.80
C THR A 710 -39.37 21.44 36.68
N ARG A 711 -38.30 20.86 36.11
CA ARG A 711 -37.30 20.05 36.83
C ARG A 711 -35.94 20.73 36.77
N ASN A 712 -35.59 21.48 37.82
CA ASN A 712 -34.35 22.27 37.91
C ASN A 712 -33.30 21.62 38.83
N THR A 713 -33.13 20.30 38.77
CA THR A 713 -32.06 19.61 39.52
C THR A 713 -30.78 19.62 38.70
N ASN A 714 -29.75 20.29 39.20
CA ASN A 714 -28.46 20.49 38.54
C ASN A 714 -27.35 19.76 39.30
N LEU A 715 -26.40 19.18 38.58
CA LEU A 715 -25.21 18.54 39.17
C LEU A 715 -24.00 19.47 39.04
N VAL A 716 -23.34 19.76 40.15
CA VAL A 716 -22.09 20.51 40.19
C VAL A 716 -20.97 19.57 40.64
N VAL A 717 -20.02 19.31 39.75
CA VAL A 717 -18.86 18.45 40.02
C VAL A 717 -17.64 19.34 40.18
N VAL A 718 -17.01 19.25 41.35
CA VAL A 718 -15.88 20.11 41.73
C VAL A 718 -14.68 19.28 42.19
N PRO A 719 -13.47 19.83 42.24
CA PRO A 719 -12.37 19.25 43.02
C PRO A 719 -12.79 19.05 44.49
N THR A 720 -12.27 18.01 45.14
CA THR A 720 -12.61 17.67 46.54
C THR A 720 -12.43 18.84 47.51
N SER A 721 -11.44 19.69 47.27
CA SER A 721 -11.15 20.88 48.08
C SER A 721 -12.09 22.05 47.84
N LEU A 722 -12.86 22.04 46.75
CA LEU A 722 -13.78 23.12 46.38
C LEU A 722 -15.23 22.86 46.80
N ILE A 723 -15.55 21.66 47.29
CA ILE A 723 -16.90 21.32 47.78
C ILE A 723 -17.37 22.34 48.81
N PHE A 724 -16.59 22.57 49.86
CA PHE A 724 -16.99 23.48 50.93
C PHE A 724 -17.10 24.93 50.47
N ASN A 725 -16.23 25.36 49.54
CA ASN A 725 -16.30 26.71 48.98
C ASN A 725 -17.61 26.94 48.22
N TRP A 726 -17.99 25.99 47.36
CA TRP A 726 -19.27 26.03 46.65
C TRP A 726 -20.47 26.01 47.59
N GLU A 727 -20.41 25.22 48.66
CA GLU A 727 -21.47 25.17 49.67
C GLU A 727 -21.63 26.53 50.39
N GLN A 728 -20.52 27.21 50.70
CA GLN A 728 -20.54 28.55 51.28
C GLN A 728 -21.03 29.61 50.30
N GLU A 729 -20.59 29.57 49.03
CA GLU A 729 -21.03 30.50 48.00
C GLU A 729 -22.53 30.36 47.70
N LEU A 730 -23.06 29.14 47.66
CA LEU A 730 -24.50 28.89 47.54
C LEU A 730 -25.26 29.45 48.74
N ARG A 731 -24.82 29.20 49.98
CA ARG A 731 -25.43 29.78 51.18
C ARG A 731 -25.39 31.31 51.20
N LYS A 732 -24.31 31.91 50.68
CA LYS A 732 -24.11 33.37 50.65
C LYS A 732 -24.97 34.05 49.58
N PHE A 733 -24.91 33.58 48.35
CA PHE A 733 -25.51 34.25 47.18
C PHE A 733 -26.90 33.73 46.83
N ALA A 734 -27.26 32.51 47.20
CA ALA A 734 -28.56 31.92 46.88
C ALA A 734 -29.06 31.01 48.01
N PRO A 735 -29.32 31.55 49.22
CA PRO A 735 -29.76 30.76 50.37
C PRO A 735 -31.09 30.04 50.14
N SER A 736 -31.86 30.45 49.13
CA SER A 736 -33.11 29.81 48.72
C SER A 736 -32.92 28.47 47.98
N ILE A 737 -31.71 28.14 47.51
CA ILE A 737 -31.42 26.90 46.79
C ILE A 737 -31.26 25.74 47.77
N ARG A 738 -31.99 24.64 47.53
CA ARG A 738 -31.80 23.38 48.28
C ARG A 738 -30.64 22.58 47.70
N VAL A 739 -29.61 22.34 48.52
CA VAL A 739 -28.35 21.69 48.12
C VAL A 739 -28.22 20.33 48.80
N LEU A 740 -27.84 19.30 48.03
CA LEU A 740 -27.45 17.98 48.54
C LEU A 740 -25.98 17.72 48.21
N THR A 741 -25.14 17.50 49.24
CA THR A 741 -23.72 17.20 49.06
C THR A 741 -23.48 15.69 49.12
N ILE A 742 -23.01 15.10 48.02
CA ILE A 742 -22.65 13.69 47.88
C ILE A 742 -21.13 13.56 47.98
N TYR A 743 -20.65 13.39 49.21
CA TYR A 743 -19.22 13.26 49.53
C TYR A 743 -19.02 12.54 50.88
N GLY A 744 -17.94 11.78 51.04
CA GLY A 744 -17.61 11.05 52.27
C GLY A 744 -18.02 9.56 52.27
N GLY A 745 -17.74 8.86 53.38
CA GLY A 745 -18.00 7.42 53.54
C GLY A 745 -19.48 7.07 53.69
N ASP A 746 -20.22 7.90 54.44
CA ASP A 746 -21.64 7.71 54.79
C ASP A 746 -22.61 8.35 53.79
N ARG A 747 -22.13 8.65 52.57
CA ARG A 747 -22.92 9.31 51.52
C ARG A 747 -24.05 8.42 51.00
N VAL A 748 -25.15 9.05 50.59
CA VAL A 748 -26.29 8.39 49.95
C VAL A 748 -25.89 7.85 48.57
N LYS A 749 -26.14 6.57 48.31
CA LYS A 749 -25.75 5.85 47.07
C LYS A 749 -26.92 5.53 46.14
N ASN A 750 -27.95 6.38 46.15
CA ASN A 750 -29.10 6.26 45.28
C ASN A 750 -29.56 7.66 44.81
N THR A 751 -30.45 7.68 43.83
CA THR A 751 -31.02 8.91 43.24
C THR A 751 -32.34 9.32 43.88
N ALA A 752 -32.83 8.58 44.88
CA ALA A 752 -34.13 8.83 45.48
C ALA A 752 -34.12 10.17 46.22
N GLY A 753 -35.05 11.06 45.86
CA GLY A 753 -35.14 12.41 46.44
C GLY A 753 -34.23 13.46 45.81
N PHE A 754 -33.56 13.17 44.70
CA PHE A 754 -32.80 14.18 43.96
C PHE A 754 -33.69 15.31 43.45
N ASP A 755 -34.92 15.01 43.00
CA ASP A 755 -35.90 16.01 42.55
C ASP A 755 -36.32 17.00 43.66
N ALA A 756 -36.10 16.65 44.94
CA ALA A 756 -36.34 17.58 46.04
C ALA A 756 -35.27 18.68 46.13
N HIS A 757 -34.13 18.51 45.46
CA HIS A 757 -32.98 19.42 45.51
C HIS A 757 -32.75 20.08 44.15
N GLU A 758 -32.26 21.31 44.15
CA GLU A 758 -31.94 22.06 42.93
C GLU A 758 -30.46 21.94 42.56
N VAL A 759 -29.59 21.73 43.54
CA VAL A 759 -28.16 21.52 43.33
C VAL A 759 -27.70 20.26 44.05
N ILE A 760 -27.12 19.34 43.30
CA ILE A 760 -26.37 18.20 43.81
C ILE A 760 -24.89 18.51 43.66
N LEU A 761 -24.14 18.49 44.76
CA LEU A 761 -22.71 18.81 44.78
C LEU A 761 -21.89 17.55 45.02
N THR A 762 -20.90 17.27 44.18
CA THR A 762 -20.02 16.10 44.35
C THR A 762 -18.59 16.37 43.89
N SER A 763 -17.67 15.44 44.20
CA SER A 763 -16.29 15.51 43.70
C SER A 763 -16.06 14.65 42.46
N TYR A 764 -15.07 15.00 41.63
CA TYR A 764 -14.63 14.13 40.52
C TYR A 764 -14.26 12.70 40.96
N GLY A 765 -13.69 12.55 42.17
CA GLY A 765 -13.35 11.24 42.72
C GLY A 765 -14.59 10.44 43.12
N THR A 766 -15.56 11.11 43.74
CA THR A 766 -16.84 10.51 44.14
C THR A 766 -17.69 10.14 42.92
N LEU A 767 -17.77 11.03 41.92
CA LEU A 767 -18.43 10.78 40.63
C LEU A 767 -17.96 9.46 40.02
N LEU A 768 -16.65 9.20 40.01
CA LEU A 768 -16.08 7.99 39.42
C LEU A 768 -16.51 6.73 40.17
N GLN A 769 -16.60 6.77 41.50
CA GLN A 769 -17.05 5.64 42.32
C GLN A 769 -18.57 5.39 42.19
N ASP A 770 -19.33 6.47 42.03
CA ASP A 770 -20.80 6.47 42.15
C ASP A 770 -21.52 6.58 40.80
N ILE A 771 -20.79 6.55 39.68
CA ILE A 771 -21.37 6.73 38.34
C ILE A 771 -22.46 5.71 38.02
N ASN A 772 -22.43 4.54 38.67
CA ASN A 772 -23.39 3.46 38.47
C ASN A 772 -24.84 3.89 38.68
N PHE A 773 -25.13 4.76 39.66
CA PHE A 773 -26.49 5.28 39.88
C PHE A 773 -26.65 6.72 39.35
N LEU A 774 -25.58 7.52 39.33
CA LEU A 774 -25.64 8.91 38.84
C LEU A 774 -25.99 9.00 37.35
N LYS A 775 -25.61 7.99 36.55
CA LYS A 775 -25.93 7.94 35.11
C LYS A 775 -27.43 7.71 34.83
N ASP A 776 -28.19 7.19 35.80
CA ASP A 776 -29.59 6.82 35.60
C ASP A 776 -30.55 8.01 35.85
N PHE A 777 -30.05 9.11 36.42
CA PHE A 777 -30.81 10.34 36.65
C PHE A 777 -30.56 11.38 35.56
N ALA A 778 -31.62 12.00 35.05
CA ALA A 778 -31.53 13.05 34.03
C ALA A 778 -31.52 14.45 34.67
N PHE A 779 -30.34 15.07 34.73
CA PHE A 779 -30.16 16.42 35.28
C PHE A 779 -30.61 17.51 34.30
N ASN A 780 -30.94 18.71 34.80
CA ASN A 780 -31.13 19.89 33.95
C ASN A 780 -29.78 20.34 33.39
N TYR A 781 -28.84 20.75 34.25
CA TYR A 781 -27.46 21.01 33.87
C TYR A 781 -26.48 20.12 34.63
N VAL A 782 -25.37 19.80 33.96
CA VAL A 782 -24.14 19.35 34.61
C VAL A 782 -23.08 20.44 34.45
N PHE A 783 -22.60 20.94 35.58
CA PHE A 783 -21.49 21.89 35.67
C PHE A 783 -20.23 21.16 36.13
N LEU A 784 -19.16 21.27 35.34
CA LEU A 784 -17.84 20.77 35.73
C LEU A 784 -16.93 21.94 36.05
N ASP A 785 -16.65 22.15 37.33
CA ASP A 785 -15.71 23.17 37.77
C ASP A 785 -14.27 22.65 37.77
N GLU A 786 -13.32 23.52 37.44
CA GLU A 786 -11.94 23.15 37.14
C GLU A 786 -11.87 21.97 36.15
N SER A 787 -12.55 22.13 34.99
CA SER A 787 -12.74 21.10 33.97
C SER A 787 -11.44 20.53 33.36
N GLN A 788 -10.28 21.13 33.62
CA GLN A 788 -8.97 20.53 33.30
C GLN A 788 -8.80 19.12 33.88
N GLN A 789 -9.56 18.75 34.92
CA GLN A 789 -9.57 17.39 35.47
C GLN A 789 -10.04 16.32 34.47
N ILE A 790 -10.76 16.71 33.40
CA ILE A 790 -11.24 15.84 32.32
C ILE A 790 -10.56 16.11 30.96
N LYS A 791 -9.44 16.86 30.94
CA LYS A 791 -8.73 17.21 29.69
C LYS A 791 -8.27 16.01 28.86
N ASN A 792 -8.04 14.86 29.50
CA ASN A 792 -7.67 13.62 28.83
C ASN A 792 -8.91 12.73 28.58
N PRO A 793 -9.34 12.53 27.32
CA PRO A 793 -10.47 11.67 26.97
C PRO A 793 -10.30 10.20 27.34
N GLU A 794 -9.06 9.73 27.54
CA GLU A 794 -8.79 8.36 27.95
C GLU A 794 -8.95 8.13 29.45
N SER A 795 -9.00 9.20 30.24
CA SER A 795 -9.11 9.09 31.68
C SER A 795 -10.46 8.47 32.09
N GLN A 796 -10.43 7.69 33.18
CA GLN A 796 -11.66 7.15 33.76
C GLN A 796 -12.62 8.27 34.21
N ARG A 797 -12.09 9.44 34.63
CA ARG A 797 -12.90 10.60 35.01
C ARG A 797 -13.69 11.16 33.84
N TYR A 798 -13.05 11.35 32.68
CA TYR A 798 -13.75 11.78 31.47
C TYR A 798 -14.80 10.75 31.04
N LYS A 799 -14.45 9.46 31.04
CA LYS A 799 -15.38 8.38 30.68
C LYS A 799 -16.60 8.35 31.60
N ALA A 800 -16.41 8.51 32.91
CA ALA A 800 -17.49 8.60 33.89
C ALA A 800 -18.36 9.86 33.67
N ALA A 801 -17.76 11.03 33.50
CA ALA A 801 -18.49 12.27 33.24
C ALA A 801 -19.37 12.18 31.98
N ARG A 802 -18.88 11.52 30.91
CA ARG A 802 -19.62 11.31 29.66
C ARG A 802 -20.86 10.41 29.79
N LEU A 803 -20.95 9.59 30.84
CA LEU A 803 -22.13 8.75 31.09
C LEU A 803 -23.30 9.51 31.72
N LEU A 804 -23.05 10.70 32.27
CA LEU A 804 -24.08 11.53 32.90
C LEU A 804 -25.13 12.01 31.87
N GLN A 805 -26.39 11.83 32.24
CA GLN A 805 -27.54 12.29 31.45
C GLN A 805 -27.91 13.70 31.90
N SER A 806 -27.98 14.64 30.96
CA SER A 806 -28.36 16.02 31.26
C SER A 806 -28.98 16.71 30.04
N ARG A 807 -29.84 17.70 30.27
CA ARG A 807 -30.35 18.56 29.18
C ARG A 807 -29.21 19.35 28.53
N ASN A 808 -28.37 20.00 29.33
CA ASN A 808 -27.21 20.78 28.87
C ASN A 808 -25.99 20.60 29.80
N ARG A 809 -24.82 21.04 29.33
CA ARG A 809 -23.53 20.88 30.02
C ARG A 809 -22.68 22.13 29.91
N ILE A 810 -22.11 22.56 31.03
CA ILE A 810 -21.19 23.70 31.09
C ILE A 810 -19.89 23.25 31.77
N VAL A 811 -18.77 23.62 31.16
CA VAL A 811 -17.45 23.45 31.76
C VAL A 811 -16.92 24.80 32.21
N ILE A 812 -16.27 24.82 33.37
CA ILE A 812 -15.78 26.03 34.02
C ILE A 812 -14.29 25.81 34.29
N THR A 813 -13.45 26.73 33.82
CA THR A 813 -12.00 26.64 34.02
C THR A 813 -11.36 28.02 33.94
N GLY A 814 -10.23 28.23 34.62
CA GLY A 814 -9.40 29.42 34.37
C GLY A 814 -8.40 29.23 33.23
N THR A 815 -8.15 27.99 32.83
CA THR A 815 -7.07 27.62 31.88
C THR A 815 -7.59 26.53 30.94
N PRO A 816 -8.36 26.91 29.89
CA PRO A 816 -8.94 25.92 28.97
C PRO A 816 -7.89 25.17 28.15
N ILE A 817 -6.68 25.71 28.03
CA ILE A 817 -5.53 25.06 27.40
C ILE A 817 -4.39 25.12 28.42
N GLU A 818 -3.86 23.96 28.84
CA GLU A 818 -2.69 23.91 29.73
C GLU A 818 -1.42 23.52 28.97
N ASN A 819 -1.50 22.52 28.09
CA ASN A 819 -0.33 21.98 27.39
C ASN A 819 -0.53 21.99 25.87
N ASN A 820 -1.64 21.47 25.36
CA ASN A 820 -1.82 21.31 23.92
C ASN A 820 -3.25 21.57 23.47
N THR A 821 -3.47 21.69 22.17
CA THR A 821 -4.80 21.95 21.60
C THR A 821 -5.77 20.81 21.92
N PHE A 822 -5.24 19.61 22.20
CA PHE A 822 -6.01 18.44 22.57
C PHE A 822 -6.68 18.56 23.96
N ASP A 823 -6.20 19.44 24.85
CA ASP A 823 -6.85 19.74 26.13
C ASP A 823 -8.26 20.37 25.93
N LEU A 824 -8.44 21.15 24.85
CA LEU A 824 -9.76 21.70 24.47
C LEU A 824 -10.73 20.59 24.09
N TYR A 825 -10.25 19.54 23.42
CA TYR A 825 -11.10 18.44 22.99
C TYR A 825 -11.79 17.80 24.18
N GLY A 826 -11.07 17.46 25.25
CA GLY A 826 -11.67 16.83 26.43
C GLY A 826 -12.79 17.67 27.07
N GLN A 827 -12.63 18.99 27.09
CA GLN A 827 -13.60 19.90 27.73
C GLN A 827 -14.80 20.18 26.83
N LEU A 828 -14.56 20.57 25.57
CA LEU A 828 -15.63 20.90 24.64
C LEU A 828 -16.38 19.66 24.13
N SER A 829 -15.73 18.50 24.01
CA SER A 829 -16.45 17.27 23.65
C SER A 829 -17.41 16.82 24.76
N PHE A 830 -17.16 17.19 26.02
CA PHE A 830 -18.13 17.03 27.10
C PHE A 830 -19.24 18.09 27.03
N ALA A 831 -18.88 19.38 26.98
CA ALA A 831 -19.84 20.48 26.99
C ALA A 831 -20.75 20.49 25.75
N CYS A 832 -20.15 20.35 24.58
CA CYS A 832 -20.78 20.37 23.27
C CYS A 832 -20.46 19.07 22.50
N PRO A 833 -21.16 17.96 22.81
CA PRO A 833 -20.91 16.67 22.17
C PRO A 833 -20.94 16.76 20.64
N GLY A 834 -19.86 16.27 20.03
CA GLY A 834 -19.68 16.19 18.58
C GLY A 834 -19.30 17.48 17.85
N LEU A 835 -19.28 18.66 18.50
CA LEU A 835 -18.75 19.91 17.92
C LEU A 835 -17.40 19.73 17.22
N LEU A 836 -16.52 18.93 17.84
CA LEU A 836 -15.15 18.71 17.39
C LEU A 836 -14.97 17.40 16.57
N GLY A 837 -16.05 16.69 16.28
CA GLY A 837 -16.02 15.38 15.64
C GLY A 837 -15.40 14.30 16.53
N SER A 838 -14.89 13.23 15.92
CA SER A 838 -14.24 12.14 16.64
C SER A 838 -12.86 12.54 17.17
N LYS A 839 -12.40 11.84 18.21
CA LYS A 839 -11.06 12.01 18.81
C LYS A 839 -9.95 11.92 17.77
N ASN A 840 -10.06 10.95 16.85
CA ASN A 840 -9.06 10.71 15.81
C ASN A 840 -9.09 11.81 14.76
N TYR A 841 -10.28 12.24 14.35
CA TYR A 841 -10.48 13.35 13.43
C TYR A 841 -9.86 14.65 13.99
N PHE A 842 -10.22 15.03 15.22
CA PHE A 842 -9.70 16.23 15.85
C PHE A 842 -8.17 16.20 15.98
N LYS A 843 -7.62 15.03 16.32
CA LYS A 843 -6.16 14.85 16.41
C LYS A 843 -5.47 15.00 15.06
N ALA A 844 -6.07 14.52 13.97
CA ALA A 844 -5.49 14.58 12.63
C ALA A 844 -5.62 15.96 11.97
N ILE A 845 -6.76 16.63 12.14
CA ILE A 845 -7.08 17.87 11.43
C ILE A 845 -6.64 19.12 12.19
N TYR A 846 -6.76 19.12 13.52
CA TYR A 846 -6.45 20.29 14.34
C TYR A 846 -5.22 20.08 15.21
N SER A 847 -5.24 19.15 16.17
CA SER A 847 -4.15 19.05 17.16
C SER A 847 -2.78 18.72 16.55
N SER A 848 -2.64 17.73 15.66
CA SER A 848 -1.32 17.44 15.07
C SER A 848 -0.80 18.58 14.17
N PRO A 849 -1.60 19.16 13.25
CA PRO A 849 -1.21 20.33 12.46
C PRO A 849 -0.84 21.56 13.28
N ILE A 850 -1.58 21.85 14.36
CA ILE A 850 -1.33 23.02 15.20
C ILE A 850 -0.14 22.76 16.14
N ASP A 851 -0.16 21.68 16.91
CA ASP A 851 0.83 21.43 17.98
C ASP A 851 2.20 20.97 17.44
N LYS A 852 2.27 20.27 16.29
CA LYS A 852 3.54 19.78 15.72
C LYS A 852 4.07 20.62 14.57
N PHE A 853 3.16 21.08 13.70
CA PHE A 853 3.52 21.76 12.45
C PHE A 853 3.24 23.27 12.50
N LYS A 854 2.80 23.80 13.65
CA LYS A 854 2.55 25.23 13.90
C LYS A 854 1.65 25.90 12.84
N SER A 855 0.64 25.18 12.34
CA SER A 855 -0.25 25.69 11.30
C SER A 855 -1.20 26.78 11.83
N SER A 856 -0.92 28.05 11.47
CA SER A 856 -1.78 29.19 11.80
C SER A 856 -3.16 29.14 11.14
N LYS A 857 -3.25 28.58 9.92
CA LYS A 857 -4.53 28.41 9.20
C LYS A 857 -5.49 27.50 9.96
N ARG A 858 -5.02 26.33 10.41
CA ARG A 858 -5.85 25.37 11.17
C ARG A 858 -6.20 25.89 12.56
N ALA A 859 -5.30 26.67 13.17
CA ALA A 859 -5.59 27.38 14.41
C ALA A 859 -6.75 28.38 14.23
N ALA A 860 -6.70 29.25 13.22
CA ALA A 860 -7.77 30.21 12.94
C ALA A 860 -9.12 29.54 12.63
N GLU A 861 -9.11 28.45 11.85
CA GLU A 861 -10.30 27.64 11.56
C GLU A 861 -10.92 27.08 12.84
N LEU A 862 -10.09 26.50 13.73
CA LEU A 862 -10.55 26.02 15.03
C LEU A 862 -11.10 27.16 15.89
N GLN A 863 -10.49 28.34 15.88
CA GLN A 863 -10.95 29.52 16.62
C GLN A 863 -12.36 29.91 16.25
N GLN A 864 -12.61 30.07 14.94
CA GLN A 864 -13.92 30.47 14.42
C GLN A 864 -14.97 29.44 14.81
N LYS A 865 -14.62 28.15 14.76
CA LYS A 865 -15.53 27.05 15.09
C LYS A 865 -15.91 27.01 16.58
N ILE A 866 -14.97 27.30 17.49
CA ILE A 866 -15.23 27.23 18.94
C ILE A 866 -15.67 28.55 19.57
N ALA A 867 -15.49 29.68 18.87
CA ALA A 867 -15.74 31.02 19.41
C ALA A 867 -17.12 31.20 20.07
N PRO A 868 -18.25 30.71 19.50
CA PRO A 868 -19.56 30.88 20.14
C PRO A 868 -19.71 30.13 21.47
N PHE A 869 -18.90 29.07 21.66
CA PHE A 869 -19.02 28.13 22.77
C PHE A 869 -17.97 28.35 23.87
N ILE A 870 -17.08 29.34 23.72
CA ILE A 870 -16.11 29.70 24.75
C ILE A 870 -16.25 31.19 25.08
N LEU A 871 -16.54 31.49 26.34
CA LEU A 871 -16.43 32.85 26.87
C LEU A 871 -15.15 32.96 27.71
N ARG A 872 -14.17 33.74 27.23
CA ARG A 872 -12.90 33.97 27.92
C ARG A 872 -12.63 35.47 28.04
N ARG A 873 -12.40 35.94 29.26
CA ARG A 873 -12.08 37.34 29.58
C ARG A 873 -10.94 37.39 30.60
N THR A 874 -10.01 38.32 30.40
CA THR A 874 -8.88 38.51 31.31
C THR A 874 -9.16 39.57 32.38
N LYS A 875 -8.49 39.50 33.53
CA LYS A 875 -8.62 40.54 34.58
C LYS A 875 -8.33 41.94 34.05
N GLU A 876 -7.31 42.09 33.21
CA GLU A 876 -6.92 43.36 32.58
C GLU A 876 -8.04 43.96 31.72
N GLN A 877 -8.85 43.11 31.07
CA GLN A 877 -9.95 43.56 30.21
C GLN A 877 -11.18 44.03 31.00
N VAL A 878 -11.44 43.48 32.19
CA VAL A 878 -12.75 43.62 32.85
C VAL A 878 -12.73 44.05 34.31
N ALA A 879 -11.58 44.02 34.98
CA ALA A 879 -11.45 44.27 36.42
C ALA A 879 -10.43 45.39 36.69
N THR A 880 -10.68 46.58 36.15
CA THR A 880 -9.86 47.80 36.35
C THR A 880 -9.78 48.29 37.79
N GLU A 881 -10.65 47.78 38.68
CA GLU A 881 -10.69 48.10 40.11
C GLU A 881 -9.70 47.28 40.96
N LEU A 882 -9.04 46.26 40.40
CA LEU A 882 -8.08 45.44 41.15
C LEU A 882 -6.78 46.22 41.39
N PRO A 883 -6.20 46.16 42.60
CA PRO A 883 -4.92 46.80 42.88
C PRO A 883 -3.78 46.15 42.07
N GLU A 884 -2.69 46.90 41.87
CA GLU A 884 -1.56 46.44 41.07
C GLU A 884 -0.95 45.16 41.64
N LYS A 885 -0.52 44.28 40.72
CA LYS A 885 0.24 43.07 41.03
C LYS A 885 1.68 43.27 40.56
N THR A 886 2.63 43.21 41.48
CA THR A 886 4.06 43.29 41.17
C THR A 886 4.69 41.91 41.29
N GLU A 887 5.33 41.42 40.23
CA GLU A 887 6.10 40.17 40.25
C GLU A 887 7.59 40.49 40.31
N MET A 888 8.30 39.92 41.29
CA MET A 888 9.73 40.13 41.51
C MET A 888 10.47 38.79 41.61
N ILE A 889 11.73 38.78 41.18
CA ILE A 889 12.64 37.64 41.35
C ILE A 889 13.67 38.02 42.42
N LEU A 890 13.83 37.15 43.41
CA LEU A 890 14.82 37.29 44.47
C LEU A 890 15.87 36.19 44.31
N HIS A 891 17.06 36.59 43.91
CA HIS A 891 18.17 35.68 43.67
C HIS A 891 18.79 35.23 45.00
N CYS A 892 18.81 33.91 45.22
CA CYS A 892 19.34 33.27 46.43
C CYS A 892 20.70 32.63 46.13
N GLY A 893 21.79 33.36 46.41
CA GLY A 893 23.15 32.85 46.22
C GLY A 893 23.46 31.68 47.16
N MET A 894 23.80 30.52 46.60
CA MET A 894 24.20 29.36 47.40
C MET A 894 25.51 29.61 48.16
N GLY A 895 25.56 29.23 49.43
CA GLY A 895 26.81 29.17 50.18
C GLY A 895 27.76 28.09 49.64
N ALA A 896 29.04 28.14 50.02
CA ALA A 896 30.07 27.22 49.51
C ALA A 896 29.74 25.74 49.72
N GLU A 897 29.13 25.39 50.86
CA GLU A 897 28.73 24.02 51.19
C GLU A 897 27.59 23.52 50.27
N GLN A 898 26.49 24.26 50.17
CA GLN A 898 25.34 23.92 49.31
C GLN A 898 25.76 23.86 47.83
N ARG A 899 26.60 24.80 47.38
CA ARG A 899 27.11 24.85 46.01
C ARG A 899 27.93 23.61 45.65
N ARG A 900 28.84 23.19 46.54
CA ARG A 900 29.66 21.99 46.33
C ARG A 900 28.81 20.72 46.18
N ILE A 901 27.74 20.59 46.97
CA ILE A 901 26.82 19.45 46.86
C ILE A 901 26.07 19.50 45.52
N TYR A 902 25.57 20.68 45.14
CA TYR A 902 24.86 20.86 43.88
C TYR A 902 25.72 20.52 42.66
N ASP A 903 26.94 21.09 42.57
CA ASP A 903 27.84 20.88 41.43
C ASP A 903 28.27 19.40 41.30
N ALA A 904 28.46 18.69 42.43
CA ALA A 904 28.78 17.26 42.42
C ALA A 904 27.63 16.42 41.84
N TYR A 905 26.40 16.67 42.29
CA TYR A 905 25.21 15.97 41.78
C TYR A 905 24.87 16.35 40.33
N GLU A 906 25.10 17.61 39.94
CA GLU A 906 24.89 18.06 38.56
C GLU A 906 25.87 17.35 37.63
N THR A 907 27.15 17.24 38.01
CA THR A 907 28.18 16.55 37.22
C THR A 907 27.83 15.07 37.06
N GLU A 908 27.52 14.36 38.14
CA GLU A 908 27.09 12.96 38.09
C GLU A 908 25.87 12.78 37.15
N PHE A 909 24.89 13.68 37.25
CA PHE A 909 23.69 13.59 36.44
C PHE A 909 23.92 13.93 34.96
N ARG A 910 24.82 14.88 34.67
CA ARG A 910 25.25 15.25 33.32
C ARG A 910 25.99 14.10 32.63
N ASP A 911 26.87 13.42 33.36
CA ASP A 911 27.60 12.26 32.86
C ASP A 911 26.65 11.09 32.58
N TYR A 912 25.69 10.86 33.48
CA TYR A 912 24.62 9.88 33.27
C TYR A 912 23.81 10.14 31.99
N ILE A 913 23.40 11.39 31.73
CA ILE A 913 22.65 11.75 30.52
C ILE A 913 23.54 11.63 29.27
N SER A 914 24.81 12.03 29.37
CA SER A 914 25.78 11.96 28.28
C SER A 914 26.07 10.53 27.84
N ALA A 915 26.06 9.58 28.78
CA ALA A 915 26.24 8.14 28.51
C ALA A 915 25.02 7.45 27.89
N LEU A 916 23.83 8.07 27.89
CA LEU A 916 22.61 7.47 27.33
C LEU A 916 22.48 7.70 25.81
N ASN A 917 22.04 6.66 25.09
CA ASN A 917 21.62 6.73 23.69
C ASN A 917 20.15 7.20 23.59
N GLY A 918 19.77 7.84 22.47
CA GLY A 918 18.44 8.45 22.29
C GLY A 918 17.24 7.52 22.52
N ASP A 919 17.33 6.24 22.15
CA ASP A 919 16.26 5.26 22.39
C ASP A 919 16.22 4.73 23.83
N VAL A 920 17.38 4.67 24.50
CA VAL A 920 17.47 4.29 25.92
C VAL A 920 16.96 5.42 26.80
N LEU A 921 17.16 6.69 26.40
CA LEU A 921 16.65 7.87 27.08
C LEU A 921 15.12 7.83 27.24
N LYS A 922 14.39 7.41 26.20
CA LYS A 922 12.92 7.25 26.24
C LYS A 922 12.47 6.18 27.25
N LYS A 923 13.26 5.10 27.41
CA LYS A 923 13.00 4.04 28.41
C LYS A 923 13.40 4.46 29.83
N SER A 924 14.36 5.37 29.97
CA SER A 924 14.93 5.84 31.26
C SER A 924 14.35 7.17 31.74
N ALA A 925 13.24 7.66 31.17
CA ALA A 925 12.65 8.97 31.51
C ALA A 925 12.38 9.15 33.03
N MET A 926 12.04 8.07 33.74
CA MET A 926 11.83 8.12 35.20
C MET A 926 13.10 8.45 35.98
N ASN A 927 14.26 7.94 35.54
CA ASN A 927 15.55 8.23 36.17
C ASN A 927 15.97 9.69 35.95
N VAL A 928 15.69 10.22 34.75
CA VAL A 928 15.92 11.63 34.43
C VAL A 928 15.07 12.54 35.33
N LEU A 929 13.77 12.25 35.48
CA LEU A 929 12.89 13.02 36.37
C LEU A 929 13.35 12.94 37.84
N LYS A 930 13.87 11.79 38.28
CA LYS A 930 14.42 11.61 39.64
C LYS A 930 15.67 12.47 39.86
N GLY A 931 16.59 12.52 38.90
CA GLY A 931 17.78 13.36 38.97
C GLY A 931 17.46 14.86 38.99
N LEU A 932 16.59 15.32 38.08
CA LEU A 932 16.09 16.71 38.08
C LEU A 932 15.38 17.07 39.39
N THR A 933 14.61 16.14 39.97
CA THR A 933 13.95 16.35 41.26
C THR A 933 14.98 16.51 42.38
N LYS A 934 16.05 15.71 42.40
CA LYS A 934 17.13 15.84 43.40
C LYS A 934 17.84 17.19 43.29
N LEU A 935 18.19 17.65 42.08
CA LEU A 935 18.83 18.95 41.88
C LEU A 935 17.96 20.10 42.39
N ARG A 936 16.64 20.07 42.11
CA ARG A 936 15.68 21.05 42.63
C ARG A 936 15.57 21.00 44.16
N GLN A 937 15.57 19.79 44.75
CA GLN A 937 15.59 19.64 46.20
C GLN A 937 16.86 20.23 46.82
N ILE A 938 18.04 20.06 46.21
CA ILE A 938 19.31 20.65 46.68
C ILE A 938 19.25 22.18 46.60
N CYS A 939 18.60 22.75 45.57
CA CYS A 939 18.38 24.20 45.47
C CYS A 939 17.59 24.75 46.67
N ASP A 940 16.59 24.02 47.13
CA ASP A 940 15.82 24.37 48.32
C ASP A 940 16.60 24.12 49.61
N SER A 941 16.98 22.87 49.88
CA SER A 941 17.83 22.50 51.00
C SER A 941 18.40 21.09 50.80
N PRO A 942 19.71 20.87 50.99
CA PRO A 942 20.33 19.54 50.97
C PRO A 942 19.64 18.53 51.91
N SER A 943 19.04 19.00 53.01
CA SER A 943 18.35 18.16 53.99
C SER A 943 17.06 17.52 53.48
N LEU A 944 16.57 17.90 52.29
CA LEU A 944 15.37 17.30 51.67
C LEU A 944 15.64 15.94 51.02
N ILE A 945 16.91 15.58 50.79
CA ILE A 945 17.28 14.28 50.22
C ILE A 945 17.25 13.22 51.33
N LYS A 946 16.30 12.28 51.23
CA LYS A 946 16.16 11.17 52.18
C LYS A 946 17.08 10.01 51.78
N GLY A 947 17.92 9.56 52.71
CA GLY A 947 18.72 8.32 52.59
C GLY A 947 20.24 8.53 52.58
N ASP A 948 20.71 9.70 52.13
CA ASP A 948 22.13 10.06 52.11
C ASP A 948 22.37 11.13 53.19
N LYS A 949 23.21 10.84 54.20
CA LYS A 949 23.68 11.86 55.15
C LYS A 949 24.64 12.78 54.39
N LEU A 950 24.10 13.76 53.69
CA LEU A 950 24.90 14.81 53.06
C LEU A 950 25.52 15.69 54.15
N PRO A 951 26.79 16.11 54.00
CA PRO A 951 27.40 17.08 54.89
C PRO A 951 26.76 18.46 54.65
N GLY A 952 25.97 18.96 55.60
CA GLY A 952 25.44 20.32 55.59
C GLY A 952 23.92 20.44 55.70
N ASP A 953 23.45 21.42 56.50
CA ASP A 953 22.06 21.84 56.65
C ASP A 953 21.77 23.24 56.06
N ALA A 954 22.80 23.88 55.49
CA ALA A 954 22.70 25.21 54.93
C ALA A 954 21.72 25.30 53.74
N SER A 955 20.78 26.24 53.83
CA SER A 955 19.83 26.59 52.76
C SER A 955 19.84 28.08 52.52
N ALA A 956 20.33 28.50 51.35
CA ALA A 956 20.32 29.90 50.94
C ALA A 956 18.91 30.48 50.87
N LYS A 957 17.93 29.71 50.37
CA LYS A 957 16.55 30.16 50.26
C LYS A 957 15.85 30.34 51.60
N ILE A 958 16.08 29.44 52.57
CA ILE A 958 15.52 29.61 53.92
C ILE A 958 16.11 30.85 54.57
N ALA A 959 17.42 31.08 54.45
CA ALA A 959 18.07 32.27 55.01
C ALA A 959 17.46 33.57 54.45
N VAL A 960 17.39 33.69 53.13
CA VAL A 960 16.82 34.87 52.45
C VAL A 960 15.32 35.02 52.75
N LEU A 961 14.56 33.92 52.74
CA LEU A 961 13.13 33.97 53.07
C LEU A 961 12.91 34.44 54.51
N LEU A 962 13.68 33.95 55.48
CA LEU A 962 13.52 34.33 56.89
C LEU A 962 13.84 35.81 57.12
N GLU A 963 14.88 36.34 56.49
CA GLU A 963 15.19 37.78 56.51
C GLU A 963 13.99 38.61 56.06
N GLN A 964 13.37 38.21 54.93
CA GLN A 964 12.18 38.86 54.40
C GLN A 964 10.96 38.70 55.31
N LEU A 965 10.73 37.51 55.88
CA LEU A 965 9.60 37.24 56.77
C LEU A 965 9.72 38.02 58.09
N GLU A 966 10.92 38.13 58.66
CA GLU A 966 11.17 38.91 59.88
C GLU A 966 10.88 40.40 59.66
N GLU A 967 11.28 40.95 58.51
CA GLU A 967 11.04 42.35 58.18
C GLU A 967 9.55 42.66 57.91
N LYS A 968 8.85 41.77 57.17
CA LYS A 968 7.50 42.06 56.64
C LYS A 968 6.34 41.52 57.49
N SER A 969 6.51 40.40 58.19
CA SER A 969 5.42 39.75 58.94
C SER A 969 4.76 40.58 60.05
N PRO A 970 5.41 41.60 60.67
CA PRO A 970 4.72 42.44 61.65
C PRO A 970 3.59 43.29 61.06
N ARG A 971 3.68 43.65 59.77
CA ARG A 971 2.73 44.56 59.10
C ARG A 971 1.90 43.90 58.01
N HIS A 972 2.39 42.81 57.45
CA HIS A 972 1.79 42.14 56.29
C HIS A 972 1.40 40.70 56.60
N LYS A 973 0.41 40.16 55.87
CA LYS A 973 0.06 38.74 55.93
C LYS A 973 0.65 38.04 54.71
N ILE A 974 1.38 36.97 54.94
CA ILE A 974 2.31 36.41 53.96
C ILE A 974 1.92 34.98 53.61
N LEU A 975 1.81 34.68 52.32
CA LEU A 975 1.68 33.32 51.80
C LEU A 975 3.03 32.80 51.36
N VAL A 976 3.40 31.59 51.80
CA VAL A 976 4.63 30.90 51.39
C VAL A 976 4.25 29.59 50.73
N PHE A 977 4.56 29.49 49.45
CA PHE A 977 4.27 28.32 48.62
C PHE A 977 5.55 27.53 48.32
N SER A 978 5.45 26.21 48.47
CA SER A 978 6.49 25.27 48.03
C SER A 978 5.87 24.00 47.45
N GLN A 979 6.51 23.37 46.47
CA GLN A 979 6.07 22.06 45.99
C GLN A 979 6.46 20.92 46.94
N PHE A 980 7.52 21.09 47.71
CA PHE A 980 8.07 20.07 48.59
C PHE A 980 7.55 20.27 50.01
N VAL A 981 6.72 19.33 50.48
CA VAL A 981 6.18 19.40 51.85
C VAL A 981 7.30 19.43 52.89
N GLY A 982 8.41 18.72 52.65
CA GLY A 982 9.58 18.76 53.53
C GLY A 982 10.20 20.16 53.65
N MET A 983 10.14 20.98 52.61
CA MET A 983 10.64 22.36 52.67
C MET A 983 9.76 23.22 53.57
N LEU A 984 8.43 23.05 53.48
CA LEU A 984 7.50 23.70 54.41
C LEU A 984 7.74 23.26 55.86
N ASP A 985 8.13 22.01 56.08
CA ASP A 985 8.45 21.51 57.42
C ASP A 985 9.72 22.17 57.97
N LEU A 986 10.77 22.34 57.15
CA LEU A 986 11.99 23.06 57.53
C LEU A 986 11.72 24.54 57.83
N ILE A 987 10.98 25.22 56.94
CA ILE A 987 10.58 26.62 57.16
C ILE A 987 9.75 26.74 58.44
N GLY A 988 8.79 25.84 58.65
CA GLY A 988 7.97 25.82 59.86
C GLY A 988 8.79 25.71 61.14
N GLN A 989 9.82 24.87 61.17
CA GLN A 989 10.72 24.75 62.32
C GLN A 989 11.47 26.06 62.61
N GLU A 990 11.97 26.74 61.58
CA GLU A 990 12.67 28.01 61.73
C GLU A 990 11.74 29.16 62.18
N LEU A 991 10.47 29.15 61.73
CA LEU A 991 9.45 30.09 62.20
C LEU A 991 9.11 29.89 63.68
N VAL A 992 9.06 28.65 64.16
CA VAL A 992 8.86 28.35 65.60
C VAL A 992 10.04 28.89 66.42
N LYS A 993 11.29 28.65 65.99
CA LYS A 993 12.49 29.14 66.69
C LYS A 993 12.50 30.66 66.86
N ARG A 994 11.92 31.38 65.89
CA ARG A 994 11.83 32.86 65.85
C ARG A 994 10.54 33.43 66.41
N ASN A 995 9.67 32.58 66.96
CA ASN A 995 8.38 32.96 67.52
C ASN A 995 7.44 33.68 66.52
N ILE A 996 7.48 33.29 65.25
CA ILE A 996 6.57 33.80 64.21
C ILE A 996 5.37 32.87 64.08
N GLY A 997 4.19 33.39 64.40
CA GLY A 997 2.94 32.64 64.31
C GLY A 997 2.59 32.31 62.87
N HIS A 998 2.40 31.01 62.60
CA HIS A 998 2.08 30.52 61.25
C HIS A 998 0.98 29.45 61.24
N CYS A 999 0.37 29.28 60.07
CA CYS A 999 -0.56 28.21 59.73
C CYS A 999 0.03 27.32 58.64
N ARG A 1000 -0.43 26.07 58.51
CA ARG A 1000 0.07 25.11 57.52
C ARG A 1000 -1.06 24.35 56.82
N LEU A 1001 -1.05 24.35 55.49
CA LEU A 1001 -2.00 23.63 54.65
C LEU A 1001 -1.28 22.67 53.67
N THR A 1002 -1.48 21.38 53.87
CA THR A 1002 -0.96 20.33 52.98
C THR A 1002 -2.09 19.38 52.54
N GLY A 1003 -1.77 18.42 51.67
CA GLY A 1003 -2.72 17.39 51.26
C GLY A 1003 -3.25 16.53 52.42
N GLN A 1004 -2.51 16.43 53.53
CA GLN A 1004 -2.88 15.65 54.71
C GLN A 1004 -3.75 16.42 55.72
N THR A 1005 -3.92 17.73 55.53
CA THR A 1005 -4.74 18.57 56.42
C THR A 1005 -6.22 18.16 56.30
N ARG A 1006 -6.79 17.65 57.39
CA ARG A 1006 -8.20 17.21 57.46
C ARG A 1006 -9.18 18.38 57.59
N ASN A 1007 -8.96 19.29 58.56
CA ASN A 1007 -9.86 20.41 58.82
C ASN A 1007 -9.41 21.71 58.12
N ARG A 1008 -9.42 21.70 56.78
CA ARG A 1008 -8.96 22.83 55.96
C ARG A 1008 -9.70 24.16 56.23
N PRO A 1009 -11.04 24.18 56.40
CA PRO A 1009 -11.77 25.43 56.61
C PRO A 1009 -11.32 26.17 57.87
N GLN A 1010 -11.12 25.43 58.96
CA GLN A 1010 -10.66 25.99 60.23
C GLN A 1010 -9.31 26.68 60.08
N VAL A 1011 -8.33 26.04 59.43
CA VAL A 1011 -6.98 26.61 59.25
C VAL A 1011 -7.00 27.87 58.38
N ILE A 1012 -7.87 27.91 57.36
CA ILE A 1012 -8.04 29.09 56.50
C ILE A 1012 -8.68 30.24 57.28
N GLN A 1013 -9.72 29.94 58.06
CA GLN A 1013 -10.39 30.93 58.89
C GLN A 1013 -9.43 31.49 59.95
N GLU A 1014 -8.68 30.64 60.63
CA GLU A 1014 -7.63 31.04 61.58
C GLU A 1014 -6.64 32.01 60.93
N PHE A 1015 -6.12 31.71 59.74
CA PHE A 1015 -5.21 32.64 59.05
C PHE A 1015 -5.87 33.97 58.66
N GLN A 1016 -7.14 33.99 58.28
CA GLN A 1016 -7.81 35.24 57.89
C GLN A 1016 -8.17 36.09 59.10
N THR A 1017 -8.69 35.50 60.18
CA THR A 1017 -9.22 36.25 61.33
C THR A 1017 -8.23 36.47 62.46
N ASP A 1018 -7.27 35.56 62.67
CA ASP A 1018 -6.28 35.68 63.75
C ASP A 1018 -5.11 36.58 63.32
N ASN A 1019 -4.80 37.62 64.12
CA ASN A 1019 -3.70 38.54 63.87
C ASN A 1019 -2.35 38.05 64.41
N SER A 1020 -2.33 36.99 65.22
CA SER A 1020 -1.10 36.33 65.69
C SER A 1020 -0.48 35.41 64.62
N LYS A 1021 -1.28 34.97 63.64
CA LYS A 1021 -0.88 34.08 62.55
C LYS A 1021 -0.59 34.88 61.27
N ARG A 1022 0.66 35.31 61.11
CA ARG A 1022 1.08 36.22 60.02
C ARG A 1022 1.58 35.49 58.78
N VAL A 1023 2.01 34.24 58.90
CA VAL A 1023 2.56 33.46 57.79
C VAL A 1023 1.70 32.22 57.51
N PHE A 1024 1.38 31.95 56.25
CA PHE A 1024 0.67 30.74 55.83
C PHE A 1024 1.54 29.88 54.90
N LEU A 1025 1.95 28.71 55.40
CA LEU A 1025 2.70 27.72 54.65
C LEU A 1025 1.74 26.81 53.86
N ILE A 1026 1.80 26.86 52.54
CA ILE A 1026 0.87 26.14 51.66
C ILE A 1026 1.64 25.32 50.64
N SER A 1027 1.32 24.03 50.49
CA SER A 1027 1.90 23.28 49.38
C SER A 1027 1.29 23.71 48.05
N LEU A 1028 2.09 23.88 46.98
CA LEU A 1028 1.60 24.31 45.66
C LEU A 1028 0.43 23.44 45.17
N LYS A 1029 0.48 22.13 45.42
CA LYS A 1029 -0.61 21.19 45.10
C LYS A 1029 -1.88 21.40 45.94
N ALA A 1030 -1.74 21.76 47.22
CA ALA A 1030 -2.90 22.02 48.10
C ALA A 1030 -3.48 23.42 47.87
N GLY A 1031 -2.66 24.40 47.49
CA GLY A 1031 -3.05 25.76 47.16
C GLY A 1031 -3.63 25.95 45.75
N GLY A 1032 -3.34 25.02 44.83
CA GLY A 1032 -3.82 25.06 43.44
C GLY A 1032 -5.35 25.02 43.29
N THR A 1033 -6.11 24.59 44.30
CA THR A 1033 -7.58 24.49 44.22
C THR A 1033 -8.28 25.66 44.92
N GLY A 1034 -9.25 26.32 44.27
CA GLY A 1034 -9.75 27.69 44.53
C GLY A 1034 -10.10 28.16 45.96
N LEU A 1035 -9.10 28.31 46.82
CA LEU A 1035 -9.22 28.97 48.13
C LEU A 1035 -9.27 30.51 47.98
N ASN A 1036 -10.08 31.20 48.79
CA ASN A 1036 -10.06 32.66 48.88
C ASN A 1036 -9.12 33.09 50.02
N LEU A 1037 -8.04 33.82 49.72
CA LEU A 1037 -7.02 34.27 50.69
C LEU A 1037 -6.71 35.76 50.52
N THR A 1038 -7.74 36.61 50.46
CA THR A 1038 -7.64 38.05 50.16
C THR A 1038 -6.93 38.86 51.24
N GLU A 1039 -6.82 38.38 52.47
CA GLU A 1039 -6.14 39.10 53.56
C GLU A 1039 -4.61 39.18 53.39
N ALA A 1040 -4.03 38.35 52.52
CA ALA A 1040 -2.59 38.35 52.27
C ALA A 1040 -2.22 39.28 51.12
N ASP A 1041 -1.11 40.00 51.28
CA ASP A 1041 -0.59 40.98 50.33
C ASP A 1041 0.83 40.63 49.82
N TYR A 1042 1.52 39.70 50.48
CA TYR A 1042 2.79 39.14 50.02
C TYR A 1042 2.68 37.65 49.72
N VAL A 1043 3.27 37.24 48.59
CA VAL A 1043 3.35 35.84 48.17
C VAL A 1043 4.79 35.47 47.86
N TYR A 1044 5.35 34.50 48.57
CA TYR A 1044 6.66 33.91 48.29
C TYR A 1044 6.50 32.54 47.64
N LEU A 1045 7.05 32.39 46.45
CA LEU A 1045 7.21 31.13 45.75
C LEU A 1045 8.65 30.64 46.01
N VAL A 1046 8.78 29.65 46.90
CA VAL A 1046 10.09 29.15 47.34
C VAL A 1046 10.81 28.41 46.23
N ASP A 1047 10.07 27.68 45.41
CA ASP A 1047 10.63 26.85 44.34
C ASP A 1047 9.81 26.99 43.05
N PRO A 1048 10.46 27.14 41.88
CA PRO A 1048 9.77 27.32 40.62
C PRO A 1048 9.16 26.00 40.13
N TRP A 1049 8.01 26.08 39.47
CA TRP A 1049 7.30 24.97 38.87
C TRP A 1049 7.53 24.92 37.35
N TRP A 1050 7.31 23.79 36.67
CA TRP A 1050 7.53 23.73 35.22
C TRP A 1050 6.44 24.44 34.38
N ASN A 1051 5.24 24.57 34.96
CA ASN A 1051 4.09 25.20 34.33
C ASN A 1051 3.76 26.52 35.05
N PRO A 1052 3.95 27.68 34.39
CA PRO A 1052 3.70 28.98 35.00
C PRO A 1052 2.24 29.20 35.41
N ALA A 1053 1.29 28.49 34.77
CA ALA A 1053 -0.13 28.58 35.11
C ALA A 1053 -0.42 28.14 36.55
N VAL A 1054 0.33 27.16 37.08
CA VAL A 1054 0.16 26.66 38.47
C VAL A 1054 0.62 27.71 39.49
N GLU A 1055 1.70 28.43 39.19
CA GLU A 1055 2.19 29.52 40.04
C GLU A 1055 1.24 30.72 40.00
N ASN A 1056 0.83 31.14 38.80
CA ASN A 1056 -0.14 32.22 38.63
C ASN A 1056 -1.45 31.90 39.35
N GLN A 1057 -1.91 30.65 39.27
CA GLN A 1057 -3.07 30.16 40.00
C GLN A 1057 -2.92 30.31 41.52
N ALA A 1058 -1.72 30.11 42.07
CA ALA A 1058 -1.41 30.28 43.49
C ALA A 1058 -1.36 31.78 43.90
N ILE A 1059 -0.76 32.64 43.07
CA ILE A 1059 -0.74 34.10 43.29
C ILE A 1059 -2.18 34.65 43.25
N ASP A 1060 -2.99 34.20 42.28
CA ASP A 1060 -4.39 34.55 42.11
C ASP A 1060 -5.30 34.08 43.26
N ARG A 1061 -4.77 33.48 44.34
CA ARG A 1061 -5.52 33.21 45.57
C ARG A 1061 -5.71 34.45 46.43
N CYS A 1062 -4.74 35.36 46.40
CA CYS A 1062 -4.77 36.61 47.16
C CYS A 1062 -5.05 37.83 46.26
N HIS A 1063 -4.64 37.80 44.99
CA HIS A 1063 -5.06 38.78 43.97
C HIS A 1063 -6.45 38.44 43.44
N ARG A 1064 -7.47 38.68 44.27
CA ARG A 1064 -8.89 38.45 43.94
C ARG A 1064 -9.73 39.68 44.26
N ILE A 1065 -10.94 39.72 43.71
CA ILE A 1065 -11.94 40.73 44.03
C ILE A 1065 -12.21 40.69 45.54
N GLY A 1066 -12.08 41.84 46.20
CA GLY A 1066 -12.09 41.95 47.66
C GLY A 1066 -10.72 42.22 48.28
N GLN A 1067 -9.65 42.19 47.47
CA GLN A 1067 -8.33 42.69 47.83
C GLN A 1067 -8.29 44.22 47.68
N ASP A 1068 -7.90 44.92 48.74
CA ASP A 1068 -7.72 46.38 48.78
C ASP A 1068 -6.24 46.79 48.73
N LYS A 1069 -5.30 45.85 48.94
CA LYS A 1069 -3.85 46.12 48.95
C LYS A 1069 -3.16 45.65 47.66
N PRO A 1070 -2.09 46.34 47.22
CA PRO A 1070 -1.21 45.84 46.16
C PRO A 1070 -0.63 44.47 46.55
N VAL A 1071 -0.63 43.53 45.59
CA VAL A 1071 -0.12 42.17 45.82
C VAL A 1071 1.29 42.06 45.26
N ILE A 1072 2.25 41.68 46.11
CA ILE A 1072 3.65 41.49 45.73
C ILE A 1072 3.95 39.98 45.71
N ALA A 1073 4.27 39.46 44.53
CA ALA A 1073 4.65 38.06 44.32
C ALA A 1073 6.16 37.95 44.07
N ILE A 1074 6.87 37.23 44.94
CA ILE A 1074 8.32 37.08 44.95
C ILE A 1074 8.67 35.63 44.65
N ARG A 1075 9.50 35.40 43.62
CA ARG A 1075 10.06 34.09 43.28
C ARG A 1075 11.49 33.96 43.77
N LEU A 1076 11.76 32.97 44.61
CA LEU A 1076 13.10 32.68 45.10
C LEU A 1076 13.80 31.73 44.11
N ILE A 1077 14.88 32.21 43.49
CA ILE A 1077 15.61 31.46 42.45
C ILE A 1077 17.09 31.37 42.81
N CYS A 1078 17.68 30.18 42.76
CA CYS A 1078 19.12 30.02 42.90
C CYS A 1078 19.84 30.28 41.55
N PRO A 1079 20.71 31.30 41.43
CA PRO A 1079 21.43 31.60 40.18
C PRO A 1079 22.40 30.49 39.78
N GLY A 1080 22.59 30.29 38.47
CA GLY A 1080 23.50 29.28 37.93
C GLY A 1080 23.10 27.86 38.29
N THR A 1081 21.79 27.58 38.37
CA THR A 1081 21.22 26.27 38.67
C THR A 1081 20.08 25.92 37.70
N VAL A 1082 19.54 24.71 37.82
CA VAL A 1082 18.38 24.25 37.07
C VAL A 1082 17.14 25.15 37.27
N GLU A 1083 17.04 25.87 38.38
CA GLU A 1083 15.90 26.76 38.65
C GLU A 1083 15.88 28.02 37.77
N GLU A 1084 17.04 28.62 37.55
CA GLU A 1084 17.20 29.77 36.65
C GLU A 1084 16.83 29.37 35.22
N LYS A 1085 17.26 28.18 34.76
CA LYS A 1085 16.88 27.65 33.45
C LYS A 1085 15.38 27.38 33.36
N ILE A 1086 14.75 26.88 34.42
CA ILE A 1086 13.28 26.71 34.46
C ILE A 1086 12.58 28.07 34.31
N GLN A 1087 13.07 29.11 34.98
CA GLN A 1087 12.50 30.45 34.89
C GLN A 1087 12.66 31.06 33.49
N LEU A 1088 13.83 30.97 32.86
CA LEU A 1088 14.03 31.39 31.47
C LEU A 1088 13.07 30.66 30.51
N LEU A 1089 12.90 29.35 30.68
CA LEU A 1089 11.94 28.55 29.89
C LEU A 1089 10.47 28.94 30.14
N GLN A 1090 10.13 29.47 31.31
CA GLN A 1090 8.79 30.02 31.57
C GLN A 1090 8.60 31.37 30.87
N GLU A 1091 9.62 32.23 30.85
CA GLU A 1091 9.58 33.54 30.21
C GLU A 1091 9.42 33.42 28.69
N ASP A 1092 10.19 32.55 28.05
CA ASP A 1092 10.05 32.22 26.62
C ASP A 1092 8.63 31.77 26.28
N LYS A 1093 7.97 31.02 27.19
CA LYS A 1093 6.58 30.60 27.01
C LYS A 1093 5.59 31.75 27.18
N LYS A 1094 5.84 32.66 28.13
CA LYS A 1094 4.93 33.80 28.40
C LYS A 1094 4.88 34.77 27.21
N THR A 1095 6.01 35.06 26.57
CA THR A 1095 6.09 35.93 25.37
C THR A 1095 5.37 35.32 24.16
N LEU A 1096 5.34 33.99 24.03
CA LEU A 1096 4.68 33.29 22.92
C LEU A 1096 3.16 33.08 23.13
N ALA A 1097 2.68 33.06 24.37
CA ALA A 1097 1.28 32.74 24.71
C ALA A 1097 0.26 33.86 24.44
N GLY A 1098 0.69 35.04 23.96
CA GLY A 1098 -0.16 36.21 23.74
C GLY A 1098 -1.19 36.10 22.59
N GLN A 1099 -1.19 35.02 21.82
CA GLN A 1099 -2.15 34.77 20.76
C GLN A 1099 -2.99 33.53 21.06
N LEU A 1100 -4.32 33.69 21.08
CA LEU A 1100 -5.34 32.77 21.60
C LEU A 1100 -5.22 31.30 21.11
N ILE A 1101 -4.52 31.04 20.01
CA ILE A 1101 -4.24 29.69 19.50
C ILE A 1101 -2.81 29.62 18.93
N HIS A 1102 -1.82 29.85 19.77
CA HIS A 1102 -0.50 29.25 19.59
C HIS A 1102 -0.21 28.34 20.77
N THR A 1103 -0.50 27.05 20.59
CA THR A 1103 -0.06 25.99 21.50
C THR A 1103 1.39 25.68 21.23
N ASP A 1104 2.28 26.35 21.97
CA ASP A 1104 3.62 25.83 22.20
C ASP A 1104 3.70 25.26 23.63
N ALA A 1105 3.21 24.03 23.80
CA ALA A 1105 3.63 23.20 24.92
C ALA A 1105 3.60 21.69 24.59
N GLY A 1106 4.76 21.21 24.13
CA GLY A 1106 5.04 19.79 23.99
C GLY A 1106 6.51 19.40 24.16
N ARG A 1107 7.37 20.22 24.77
CA ARG A 1107 8.79 19.85 25.00
C ARG A 1107 9.07 19.08 26.29
N LEU A 1108 8.10 18.94 27.21
CA LEU A 1108 8.32 18.25 28.50
C LEU A 1108 8.10 16.73 28.48
N GLY A 1109 7.50 16.18 27.42
CA GLY A 1109 7.28 14.73 27.27
C GLY A 1109 8.42 13.98 26.57
N THR A 1110 9.25 14.69 25.81
CA THR A 1110 10.40 14.16 25.09
C THR A 1110 11.47 15.23 25.06
N PHE A 1111 12.17 15.42 26.17
CA PHE A 1111 13.42 16.16 26.10
C PHE A 1111 14.36 15.36 25.20
N SER A 1112 14.85 15.98 24.12
CA SER A 1112 15.96 15.42 23.38
C SER A 1112 17.21 15.44 24.27
N LYS A 1113 18.20 14.63 23.94
CA LYS A 1113 19.45 14.58 24.71
C LYS A 1113 20.08 15.97 24.79
N GLU A 1114 20.04 16.70 23.69
CA GLU A 1114 20.58 18.06 23.56
C GLU A 1114 19.83 19.03 24.47
N ALA A 1115 18.49 18.98 24.49
CA ALA A 1115 17.68 19.84 25.34
C ALA A 1115 17.89 19.57 26.85
N LEU A 1116 18.18 18.32 27.24
CA LEU A 1116 18.55 18.01 28.62
C LEU A 1116 19.93 18.55 28.97
N LEU A 1117 20.91 18.39 28.07
CA LEU A 1117 22.27 18.89 28.31
C LEU A 1117 22.32 20.42 28.36
N ASP A 1118 21.47 21.10 27.60
CA ASP A 1118 21.32 22.56 27.61
C ASP A 1118 20.81 23.11 28.95
N LEU A 1119 20.02 22.32 29.71
CA LEU A 1119 19.66 22.67 31.10
C LEU A 1119 20.87 22.74 32.04
N PHE A 1120 22.00 22.15 31.66
CA PHE A 1120 23.25 22.11 32.45
C PHE A 1120 24.39 22.91 31.79
N ALA A 1121 24.11 23.59 30.68
CA ALA A 1121 25.09 24.46 30.04
C ALA A 1121 25.25 25.76 30.85
N PRO A 1122 26.50 26.22 31.11
CA PRO A 1122 26.72 27.49 31.79
C PRO A 1122 26.03 28.61 31.03
N ALA A 1123 25.32 29.49 31.75
CA ALA A 1123 24.77 30.69 31.13
C ALA A 1123 25.95 31.53 30.61
N ASN A 1124 25.96 31.84 29.30
CA ASN A 1124 26.96 32.75 28.73
C ASN A 1124 26.80 34.11 29.41
N VAL A 1125 27.72 34.42 30.32
CA VAL A 1125 27.92 35.76 30.86
C VAL A 1125 28.75 36.52 29.82
N ASP A 1126 28.15 36.85 28.69
CA ASP A 1126 28.71 37.80 27.73
C ASP A 1126 27.58 38.39 26.89
N GLY A 1127 27.13 39.57 27.29
CA GLY A 1127 26.08 40.34 26.61
C GLY A 1127 25.86 41.65 27.35
N ASN A 1128 26.65 42.66 27.00
CA ASN A 1128 26.42 44.06 27.36
C ASN A 1128 24.97 44.47 27.00
N PHE A 1129 24.38 45.31 27.88
CA PHE A 1129 23.16 46.12 27.80
C PHE A 1129 22.40 46.16 26.46
#